data_AF-A0A7X5VAV3-F1
#
_entry.id   AF-A0A7X5VAV3-F1
#
_cell.length_a   1.000
_cell.length_b   1.000
_cell.length_c   1.000
_cell.angle_alpha   90.00
_cell.angle_beta   90.00
_cell.angle_gamma   90.00
#
_symmetry.space_group_name_H-M   'P 1'
#
loop_
_entity.id
_entity.type
_entity.pdbx_description
1 polymer ?
#
loop_
_entity_poly.entity_id
_entity_poly.type
_entity_poly.pdbx_seq_one_letter_code
_entity_poly.pdbx_strand_id
1 'polypeptide(L)'
;MTAQWLGWGRQRLVGWLMVSSESERLLAEPGAHAADLGVVRAEGNGVYRVGGGAERFRLVRRVEALDPGVTFEYAVAGGNVPVVELTLSERLPVDEVAPVLARALAESAAVIRGRRTAAARGTAVGVRGDSGLDGDRVFGPGSAPEVDVVQRPVDVGLRAELRQRGRSERTGGPVRRAAVRREIRRLALRMGVADGQANAPLLRTLLSDEEREVLERAKDGRRPLEDRVDSSGYLARAVGGSGVSSVMIGAAAAAFTGNPLVGVGIAVPTIVNAAVGAYAERRLDQQKMAGRKPAYAADTRQREYDYPGLRGLLDGPERVRPAVVELPRATAWRNYLRRYAMPTLATAAVAGTLTVFGVPAMSTALVIASSALAKSLAERLIDTKKLEFRLRRMDATERLRLADPRLYVNQVATEFADLRARLDRVVADLQPAGNPVALPPASSDVPGTPPLTVGLAAQLIENVSGTARRAFLGGRPATDVDPTAVARSVGPQLEGLLGSAGPGLVGALTGALGDKYFLNRDELARDASKRWSRSHQETAQATALASIVEPQLRALRELVDHLETSTGGADSSAGAPAGVAGRLPTVAGPPVGPRPVARAPKSAYVVQAAAGPIGGVSSAVALDLVFDLPDLVIVLTTAGAAGSLLATPVSRYLFRQRELQVHEGLEEDKAVRAVNQSELLEQRAVTRYLMTQLSMRAETIVERIAPPGPNDPPPQTPDVGAVGPAVGTVGRRGERQAVGGVTAQVRYGVPLVVRQLAAEPSGKPLLAERLLAVERLVQAADAVDHHAQHGTPESRAFVQDEFDTTRAEADRLWREAGVPDGLVMPALSKDTAQRTTEDERLRRMVAQLVTTAGAGETHAEAQRPAVARGRRPDEVSRER
;
A
#
# COMPACT_ATOMS: atom_id res chain seq x y z
N MET A 1 29.35 -34.45 -19.42
CA MET A 1 29.27 -34.35 -17.94
C MET A 1 30.59 -33.91 -17.30
N THR A 2 31.74 -34.45 -17.69
CA THR A 2 33.08 -34.08 -17.13
C THR A 2 33.51 -32.63 -17.38
N ALA A 3 33.19 -32.02 -18.53
CA ALA A 3 33.47 -30.60 -18.80
C ALA A 3 32.63 -29.62 -17.95
N GLN A 4 31.40 -30.02 -17.58
CA GLN A 4 30.50 -29.22 -16.74
C GLN A 4 30.91 -29.28 -15.26
N TRP A 5 31.41 -30.45 -14.81
CA TRP A 5 32.03 -30.62 -13.49
C TRP A 5 33.36 -29.86 -13.36
N LEU A 6 34.21 -29.86 -14.39
CA LEU A 6 35.46 -29.07 -14.41
C LEU A 6 35.19 -27.55 -14.47
N GLY A 7 34.15 -27.12 -15.18
CA GLY A 7 33.71 -25.72 -15.21
C GLY A 7 33.14 -25.25 -13.86
N TRP A 8 32.33 -26.07 -13.20
CA TRP A 8 31.80 -25.80 -11.86
C TRP A 8 32.90 -25.77 -10.79
N GLY A 9 33.85 -26.72 -10.83
CA GLY A 9 34.98 -26.74 -9.89
C GLY A 9 35.91 -25.53 -10.04
N ARG A 10 36.21 -25.11 -11.27
CA ARG A 10 37.05 -23.91 -11.52
C ARG A 10 36.36 -22.62 -11.10
N GLN A 11 35.06 -22.44 -11.39
CA GLN A 11 34.33 -21.23 -10.98
C GLN A 11 34.22 -21.11 -9.46
N ARG A 12 34.02 -22.23 -8.74
CA ARG A 12 34.00 -22.24 -7.27
C ARG A 12 35.35 -21.92 -6.65
N LEU A 13 36.43 -22.53 -7.11
CA LEU A 13 37.78 -22.25 -6.62
C LEU A 13 38.20 -20.79 -6.83
N VAL A 14 37.87 -20.20 -7.98
CA VAL A 14 38.16 -18.79 -8.28
C VAL A 14 37.31 -17.86 -7.39
N GLY A 15 36.00 -18.12 -7.25
CA GLY A 15 35.12 -17.33 -6.38
C GLY A 15 35.57 -17.36 -4.92
N TRP A 16 35.87 -18.55 -4.40
CA TRP A 16 36.37 -18.76 -3.04
C TRP A 16 37.67 -17.98 -2.78
N LEU A 17 38.66 -18.08 -3.68
CA LEU A 17 39.93 -17.37 -3.55
C LEU A 17 39.74 -15.85 -3.59
N MET A 18 38.89 -15.34 -4.48
CA MET A 18 38.63 -13.91 -4.63
C MET A 18 37.92 -13.33 -3.40
N VAL A 19 36.87 -14.00 -2.91
CA VAL A 19 36.14 -13.56 -1.70
C VAL A 19 37.02 -13.70 -0.47
N SER A 20 37.82 -14.77 -0.37
CA SER A 20 38.73 -14.98 0.75
C SER A 20 39.83 -13.92 0.80
N SER A 21 40.51 -13.66 -0.32
CA SER A 21 41.58 -12.64 -0.37
C SER A 21 41.05 -11.23 -0.13
N GLU A 22 39.92 -10.86 -0.73
CA GLU A 22 39.35 -9.52 -0.55
C GLU A 22 38.84 -9.30 0.87
N SER A 23 38.15 -10.28 1.48
CA SER A 23 37.70 -10.15 2.87
C SER A 23 38.86 -10.12 3.87
N GLU A 24 39.96 -10.84 3.62
CA GLU A 24 41.18 -10.76 4.42
C GLU A 24 41.83 -9.38 4.31
N ARG A 25 41.97 -8.85 3.09
CA ARG A 25 42.47 -7.49 2.84
C ARG A 25 41.66 -6.43 3.59
N LEU A 26 40.32 -6.53 3.51
CA LEU A 26 39.40 -5.60 4.18
C LEU A 26 39.41 -5.70 5.72
N LEU A 27 39.73 -6.87 6.27
CA LEU A 27 39.88 -7.06 7.72
C LEU A 27 41.25 -6.61 8.23
N ALA A 28 42.28 -6.65 7.37
CA ALA A 28 43.64 -6.23 7.70
C ALA A 28 43.82 -4.70 7.73
N GLU A 29 42.99 -3.94 6.99
CA GLU A 29 43.04 -2.49 6.90
C GLU A 29 42.01 -1.84 7.86
N PRO A 30 42.45 -1.24 9.00
CA PRO A 30 41.55 -0.52 9.90
C PRO A 30 40.93 0.68 9.16
N GLY A 31 39.60 0.69 9.03
CA GLY A 31 38.86 1.73 8.31
C GLY A 31 38.43 1.35 6.88
N ALA A 32 38.83 0.19 6.35
CA ALA A 32 38.36 -0.28 5.04
C ALA A 32 36.88 -0.71 5.04
N HIS A 33 36.32 -1.01 6.21
CA HIS A 33 34.91 -1.34 6.43
C HIS A 33 34.22 -0.30 7.33
N ALA A 34 32.99 0.07 7.00
CA ALA A 34 32.21 1.09 7.71
C ALA A 34 31.40 0.56 8.91
N ALA A 35 31.90 -0.47 9.62
CA ALA A 35 31.20 -1.12 10.73
C ALA A 35 31.53 -0.56 12.13
N ASP A 36 32.23 0.59 12.20
CA ASP A 36 32.71 1.23 13.44
C ASP A 36 33.46 0.27 14.39
N LEU A 37 34.26 -0.63 13.82
CA LEU A 37 35.15 -1.50 14.59
C LEU A 37 36.44 -0.77 14.94
N GLY A 38 36.90 -0.90 16.19
CA GLY A 38 38.14 -0.23 16.63
C GLY A 38 39.40 -0.80 15.99
N VAL A 39 39.79 -2.02 16.39
CA VAL A 39 41.01 -2.69 15.99
C VAL A 39 40.69 -4.13 15.64
N VAL A 40 41.07 -4.55 14.44
CA VAL A 40 41.01 -5.94 13.99
C VAL A 40 42.44 -6.48 13.92
N ARG A 41 42.74 -7.56 14.63
CA ARG A 41 44.05 -8.24 14.59
C ARG A 41 43.88 -9.67 14.14
N ALA A 42 44.61 -10.08 13.10
CA ALA A 42 44.64 -11.46 12.68
C ALA A 42 45.32 -12.34 13.74
N GLU A 43 44.70 -13.46 14.09
CA GLU A 43 45.28 -14.54 14.91
C GLU A 43 45.73 -15.74 14.04
N GLY A 44 45.53 -15.67 12.72
CA GLY A 44 45.81 -16.74 11.77
C GLY A 44 44.59 -17.62 11.46
N ASN A 45 44.67 -18.39 10.37
CA ASN A 45 43.64 -19.36 9.94
C ASN A 45 42.21 -18.79 9.84
N GLY A 46 42.07 -17.56 9.35
CA GLY A 46 40.77 -16.88 9.23
C GLY A 46 40.18 -16.43 10.57
N VAL A 47 40.94 -16.47 11.66
CA VAL A 47 40.53 -16.01 12.98
C VAL A 47 41.07 -14.61 13.22
N TYR A 48 40.20 -13.73 13.71
CA TYR A 48 40.51 -12.35 14.00
C TYR A 48 40.04 -11.98 15.40
N ARG A 49 40.85 -11.20 16.11
CA ARG A 49 40.43 -10.55 17.35
C ARG A 49 39.97 -9.15 17.02
N VAL A 50 38.70 -8.87 17.30
CA VAL A 50 38.08 -7.56 17.10
C VAL A 50 37.95 -6.88 18.46
N GLY A 51 38.48 -5.67 18.58
CA GLY A 51 38.46 -4.89 19.82
C GLY A 51 38.34 -3.38 19.58
N GLY A 52 37.35 -2.73 20.19
CA GLY A 52 37.16 -1.27 20.10
C GLY A 52 36.14 -0.77 21.11
N GLY A 53 36.49 0.23 21.92
CA GLY A 53 35.63 0.70 23.01
C GLY A 53 35.32 -0.41 24.03
N ALA A 54 34.04 -0.60 24.36
CA ALA A 54 33.57 -1.64 25.29
C ALA A 54 33.52 -3.05 24.68
N GLU A 55 33.80 -3.22 23.39
CA GLU A 55 33.51 -4.45 22.65
C GLU A 55 34.78 -5.22 22.34
N ARG A 56 34.78 -6.50 22.74
CA ARG A 56 35.85 -7.47 22.45
C ARG A 56 35.19 -8.79 22.08
N PHE A 57 35.44 -9.27 20.88
CA PHE A 57 34.98 -10.57 20.41
C PHE A 57 35.98 -11.20 19.44
N ARG A 58 35.88 -12.51 19.28
CA ARG A 58 36.68 -13.29 18.33
C ARG A 58 35.84 -13.57 17.10
N LEU A 59 36.33 -13.22 15.91
CA LEU A 59 35.68 -13.49 14.63
C LEU A 59 36.36 -14.68 13.97
N VAL A 60 35.60 -15.71 13.61
CA VAL A 60 36.04 -16.85 12.80
C VAL A 60 35.41 -16.69 11.43
N ARG A 61 36.21 -16.34 10.42
CA ARG A 61 35.74 -16.03 9.07
C ARG A 61 35.96 -17.23 8.13
N ARG A 62 34.87 -17.71 7.53
CA ARG A 62 34.85 -18.77 6.51
C ARG A 62 34.28 -18.25 5.19
N VAL A 63 34.64 -18.92 4.09
CA VAL A 63 34.08 -18.69 2.76
C VAL A 63 33.62 -20.04 2.24
N GLU A 64 32.32 -20.18 1.98
CA GLU A 64 31.71 -21.47 1.62
C GLU A 64 30.55 -21.26 0.62
N ALA A 65 30.03 -22.36 0.06
CA ALA A 65 28.87 -22.33 -0.81
C ALA A 65 27.59 -22.24 0.01
N LEU A 66 26.94 -21.07 0.02
CA LEU A 66 25.65 -20.85 0.66
C LEU A 66 24.48 -21.08 -0.31
N ASP A 67 23.27 -21.18 0.24
CA ASP A 67 22.04 -21.33 -0.52
C ASP A 67 21.84 -20.18 -1.53
N PRO A 68 21.22 -20.44 -2.70
CA PRO A 68 20.97 -19.39 -3.70
C PRO A 68 20.21 -18.19 -3.11
N GLY A 69 20.82 -17.00 -3.18
CA GLY A 69 20.25 -15.77 -2.64
C GLY A 69 20.77 -15.38 -1.25
N VAL A 70 21.45 -16.29 -0.56
CA VAL A 70 22.13 -16.00 0.72
C VAL A 70 23.53 -15.49 0.44
N THR A 71 23.83 -14.29 0.96
CA THR A 71 25.13 -13.62 0.75
C THR A 71 26.10 -13.89 1.90
N PHE A 72 25.59 -13.99 3.12
CA PHE A 72 26.36 -14.34 4.32
C PHE A 72 25.45 -14.98 5.37
N GLU A 73 26.08 -15.72 6.28
CA GLU A 73 25.48 -16.24 7.51
C GLU A 73 26.39 -15.91 8.69
N TYR A 74 25.82 -15.66 9.87
CA TYR A 74 26.63 -15.51 11.08
C TYR A 74 25.95 -16.12 12.30
N ALA A 75 26.77 -16.64 13.20
CA ALA A 75 26.35 -17.15 14.49
C ALA A 75 27.19 -16.51 15.61
N VAL A 76 26.55 -16.12 16.71
CA VAL A 76 27.23 -15.56 17.88
C VAL A 76 27.16 -16.55 19.03
N ALA A 77 28.26 -17.22 19.32
CA ALA A 77 28.41 -18.12 20.46
C ALA A 77 28.75 -17.33 21.75
N GLY A 78 28.15 -17.75 22.86
CA GLY A 78 28.38 -17.17 24.19
C GLY A 78 29.71 -17.60 24.82
N GLY A 79 30.21 -16.81 25.78
CA GLY A 79 31.45 -17.07 26.51
C GLY A 79 32.05 -15.81 27.12
N ASN A 80 33.16 -15.94 27.85
CA ASN A 80 33.89 -14.79 28.44
C ASN A 80 34.37 -13.80 27.37
N VAL A 81 34.75 -14.32 26.20
CA VAL A 81 34.93 -13.55 24.96
C VAL A 81 33.97 -14.15 23.93
N PRO A 82 32.95 -13.40 23.46
CA PRO A 82 32.02 -13.87 22.45
C PRO A 82 32.75 -14.30 21.17
N VAL A 83 32.29 -15.37 20.53
CA VAL A 83 32.81 -15.83 19.24
C VAL A 83 31.75 -15.62 18.17
N VAL A 84 32.12 -14.94 17.09
CA VAL A 84 31.31 -14.72 15.90
C VAL A 84 31.83 -15.63 14.81
N GLU A 85 31.05 -16.63 14.41
CA GLU A 85 31.33 -17.41 13.21
C GLU A 85 30.63 -16.74 12.04
N LEU A 86 31.40 -16.26 11.06
CA LEU A 86 30.91 -15.57 9.87
C LEU A 86 31.26 -16.38 8.63
N THR A 87 30.25 -16.77 7.87
CA THR A 87 30.41 -17.47 6.58
C THR A 87 29.97 -16.55 5.45
N LEU A 88 30.90 -16.26 4.53
CA LEU A 88 30.62 -15.49 3.30
C LEU A 88 30.38 -16.44 2.13
N SER A 89 29.44 -16.10 1.26
CA SER A 89 29.19 -16.89 0.04
C SER A 89 30.36 -16.77 -0.94
N GLU A 90 30.87 -17.91 -1.43
CA GLU A 90 31.89 -17.97 -2.49
C GLU A 90 31.43 -17.33 -3.82
N ARG A 91 30.11 -17.10 -3.97
CA ARG A 91 29.49 -16.50 -5.17
C ARG A 91 29.39 -14.98 -5.09
N LEU A 92 29.88 -14.36 -4.00
CA LEU A 92 29.88 -12.92 -3.87
C LEU A 92 30.78 -12.28 -4.92
N PRO A 93 30.27 -11.30 -5.70
CA PRO A 93 31.14 -10.50 -6.54
C PRO A 93 32.04 -9.63 -5.64
N VAL A 94 33.28 -9.39 -6.09
CA VAL A 94 34.34 -8.75 -5.28
C VAL A 94 33.90 -7.39 -4.73
N ASP A 95 33.12 -6.63 -5.48
CA ASP A 95 32.60 -5.33 -5.09
C ASP A 95 31.46 -5.38 -4.04
N GLU A 96 30.84 -6.54 -3.83
CA GLU A 96 29.85 -6.78 -2.78
C GLU A 96 30.46 -7.36 -1.49
N VAL A 97 31.72 -7.79 -1.50
CA VAL A 97 32.40 -8.33 -0.30
C VAL A 97 32.45 -7.27 0.80
N ALA A 98 32.85 -6.03 0.49
CA ALA A 98 33.00 -4.99 1.50
C ALA A 98 31.67 -4.55 2.13
N PRO A 99 30.59 -4.26 1.37
CA PRO A 99 29.27 -3.95 1.94
C PRO A 99 28.71 -5.08 2.80
N VAL A 100 28.80 -6.33 2.33
CA VAL A 100 28.29 -7.51 3.06
C VAL A 100 29.08 -7.74 4.35
N LEU A 101 30.40 -7.63 4.30
CA LEU A 101 31.26 -7.75 5.47
C LEU A 101 30.97 -6.64 6.49
N ALA A 102 30.85 -5.39 6.05
CA ALA A 102 30.51 -4.27 6.93
C ALA A 102 29.16 -4.49 7.64
N ARG A 103 28.15 -4.97 6.88
CA ARG A 103 26.85 -5.34 7.44
C ARG A 103 26.97 -6.43 8.50
N ALA A 104 27.55 -7.58 8.15
CA ALA A 104 27.64 -8.73 9.04
C ALA A 104 28.37 -8.41 10.36
N LEU A 105 29.45 -7.63 10.28
CA LEU A 105 30.23 -7.21 11.44
C LEU A 105 29.44 -6.27 12.35
N ALA A 106 28.72 -5.31 11.76
CA ALA A 106 27.90 -4.37 12.51
C ALA A 106 26.70 -5.06 13.18
N GLU A 107 26.02 -5.99 12.48
CA GLU A 107 24.96 -6.80 13.06
C GLU A 107 25.48 -7.65 14.24
N SER A 108 26.62 -8.33 14.05
CA SER A 108 27.24 -9.18 15.08
C SER A 108 27.62 -8.39 16.34
N ALA A 109 28.22 -7.21 16.17
CA ALA A 109 28.58 -6.32 17.27
C ALA A 109 27.35 -5.85 18.06
N ALA A 110 26.28 -5.48 17.35
CA ALA A 110 25.02 -5.07 17.98
C ALA A 110 24.36 -6.19 18.80
N VAL A 111 24.36 -7.44 18.30
CA VAL A 111 23.87 -8.61 19.06
C VAL A 111 24.65 -8.78 20.37
N ILE A 112 25.98 -8.69 20.31
CA ILE A 112 26.86 -8.86 21.48
C ILE A 112 26.59 -7.76 22.51
N ARG A 113 26.47 -6.51 22.07
CA ARG A 113 26.12 -5.36 22.93
C ARG A 113 24.80 -5.60 23.64
N GLY A 114 23.76 -5.98 22.88
CA GLY A 114 22.43 -6.29 23.39
C GLY A 114 22.45 -7.33 24.51
N ARG A 115 23.15 -8.46 24.30
CA ARG A 115 23.29 -9.54 25.29
C ARG A 115 23.96 -9.06 26.58
N ARG A 116 25.00 -8.23 26.50
CA ARG A 116 25.68 -7.68 27.69
C ARG A 116 24.77 -6.73 28.48
N THR A 117 24.03 -5.85 27.80
CA THR A 117 23.07 -4.97 28.46
C THR A 117 21.91 -5.71 29.11
N ALA A 118 21.48 -6.85 28.56
CA ALA A 118 20.45 -7.69 29.17
C ALA A 118 20.99 -8.44 30.40
N ALA A 119 22.19 -9.03 30.29
CA ALA A 119 22.87 -9.68 31.40
C ALA A 119 23.13 -8.70 32.57
N ALA A 120 23.55 -7.47 32.29
CA ALA A 120 23.76 -6.43 33.30
C ALA A 120 22.45 -5.99 33.98
N ARG A 121 21.31 -6.14 33.31
CA ARG A 121 19.97 -5.83 33.84
C ARG A 121 19.31 -7.01 34.55
N GLY A 122 19.97 -8.17 34.64
CA GLY A 122 19.43 -9.37 35.28
C GLY A 122 18.21 -9.97 34.55
N THR A 123 17.94 -9.58 33.31
CA THR A 123 16.82 -10.12 32.52
C THR A 123 17.27 -11.39 31.79
N ALA A 124 16.64 -12.52 32.10
CA ALA A 124 16.93 -13.80 31.47
C ALA A 124 16.48 -13.77 30.00
N VAL A 125 17.43 -13.58 29.07
CA VAL A 125 17.18 -13.78 27.64
C VAL A 125 17.21 -15.29 27.38
N GLY A 126 16.06 -15.88 27.09
CA GLY A 126 15.95 -17.28 26.72
C GLY A 126 16.83 -17.59 25.50
N VAL A 127 17.79 -18.50 25.66
CA VAL A 127 18.76 -18.93 24.64
C VAL A 127 18.17 -20.01 23.72
N ARG A 128 16.86 -19.98 23.42
CA ARG A 128 16.27 -20.92 22.45
C ARG A 128 16.07 -20.20 21.12
N GLY A 129 16.94 -20.54 20.17
CA GLY A 129 17.13 -19.88 18.90
C GLY A 129 16.06 -20.14 17.85
N ASP A 130 14.82 -19.71 18.11
CA ASP A 130 13.85 -19.45 17.06
C ASP A 130 13.00 -18.23 17.46
N SER A 131 12.75 -17.31 16.53
CA SER A 131 11.86 -16.12 16.56
C SER A 131 12.31 -14.81 17.24
N GLY A 132 13.39 -14.77 18.04
CA GLY A 132 13.84 -13.51 18.68
C GLY A 132 14.43 -12.44 17.73
N LEU A 133 14.70 -12.83 16.47
CA LEU A 133 15.19 -11.95 15.40
C LEU A 133 14.08 -11.50 14.42
N ASP A 134 12.83 -11.95 14.62
CA ASP A 134 11.70 -11.77 13.67
C ASP A 134 10.70 -10.64 14.01
N GLY A 135 10.96 -9.82 15.03
CA GLY A 135 10.08 -8.65 15.23
C GLY A 135 10.35 -7.50 14.24
N ASP A 136 9.41 -6.56 14.15
CA ASP A 136 9.42 -5.45 13.19
C ASP A 136 10.69 -4.58 13.29
N ARG A 137 11.41 -4.45 12.17
CA ARG A 137 12.65 -3.65 12.04
C ARG A 137 12.34 -2.15 12.12
N VAL A 138 13.25 -1.37 12.72
CA VAL A 138 13.11 0.10 12.78
C VAL A 138 13.25 0.71 11.38
N PHE A 139 14.20 0.20 10.58
CA PHE A 139 14.34 0.57 9.18
C PHE A 139 13.66 -0.49 8.31
N GLY A 140 12.36 -0.29 8.10
CA GLY A 140 11.57 -1.08 7.16
C GLY A 140 10.50 -0.24 6.48
N PRO A 141 10.10 -0.58 5.25
CA PRO A 141 8.90 -0.02 4.64
C PRO A 141 7.70 -0.11 5.59
N GLY A 142 7.04 1.01 5.89
CA GLY A 142 5.83 1.04 6.73
C GLY A 142 6.07 0.87 8.24
N SER A 143 7.33 0.81 8.68
CA SER A 143 7.69 0.80 10.10
C SER A 143 7.22 2.08 10.80
N ALA A 144 6.70 1.93 12.02
CA ALA A 144 6.30 3.03 12.89
C ALA A 144 7.33 3.12 14.04
N PRO A 145 8.37 3.95 13.91
CA PRO A 145 9.43 4.03 14.93
C PRO A 145 8.91 4.59 16.28
N GLU A 146 7.69 5.11 16.33
CA GLU A 146 7.05 5.69 17.53
C GLU A 146 6.96 4.75 18.74
N VAL A 147 7.00 3.43 18.55
CA VAL A 147 6.83 2.43 19.64
C VAL A 147 8.13 1.66 19.95
N ASP A 148 9.12 1.66 19.05
CA ASP A 148 10.31 0.78 19.17
C ASP A 148 11.57 1.39 18.50
N VAL A 149 12.02 2.58 18.91
CA VAL A 149 13.31 3.19 18.43
C VAL A 149 14.56 2.37 18.83
N VAL A 150 14.42 1.21 19.48
CA VAL A 150 15.57 0.34 19.74
C VAL A 150 16.05 -0.26 18.41
N GLN A 151 17.09 0.37 17.84
CA GLN A 151 17.72 -0.10 16.60
C GLN A 151 18.14 -1.55 16.78
N ARG A 152 17.55 -2.43 15.95
CA ARG A 152 17.86 -3.85 15.99
C ARG A 152 19.22 -4.11 15.35
N PRO A 153 19.87 -5.25 15.60
CA PRO A 153 21.13 -5.57 14.96
C PRO A 153 21.10 -5.42 13.42
N VAL A 154 20.02 -5.88 12.79
CA VAL A 154 19.81 -5.75 11.34
C VAL A 154 19.79 -4.29 10.88
N ASP A 155 19.17 -3.39 11.65
CA ASP A 155 19.11 -1.95 11.36
C ASP A 155 20.52 -1.32 11.35
N VAL A 156 21.34 -1.70 12.33
CA VAL A 156 22.76 -1.29 12.42
C VAL A 156 23.55 -1.84 11.23
N GLY A 157 23.27 -3.08 10.83
CA GLY A 157 23.84 -3.70 9.63
C GLY A 157 23.53 -2.96 8.33
N LEU A 158 22.26 -2.61 8.10
CA LEU A 158 21.84 -1.87 6.90
C LEU A 158 22.48 -0.48 6.83
N ARG A 159 22.63 0.19 7.97
CA ARG A 159 23.34 1.46 8.10
C ARG A 159 24.83 1.35 7.76
N ALA A 160 25.50 0.30 8.25
CA ALA A 160 26.90 0.03 7.90
C ALA A 160 27.06 -0.28 6.40
N GLU A 161 26.12 -1.03 5.79
CA GLU A 161 26.08 -1.26 4.35
C GLU A 161 25.95 0.07 3.58
N LEU A 162 25.08 0.97 4.05
CA LEU A 162 24.86 2.29 3.44
C LEU A 162 26.13 3.14 3.46
N ARG A 163 26.81 3.23 4.61
CA ARG A 163 28.08 3.95 4.74
C ARG A 163 29.16 3.36 3.84
N GLN A 164 29.28 2.03 3.79
CA GLN A 164 30.26 1.37 2.94
C GLN A 164 30.01 1.65 1.45
N ARG A 165 28.75 1.58 0.99
CA ARG A 165 28.40 1.94 -0.39
C ARG A 165 28.65 3.42 -0.66
N GLY A 166 28.42 4.31 0.31
CA GLY A 166 28.75 5.73 0.24
C GLY A 166 30.24 6.00 0.01
N ARG A 167 31.13 5.21 0.63
CA ARG A 167 32.59 5.27 0.39
C ARG A 167 32.96 4.79 -1.01
N SER A 168 32.40 3.66 -1.45
CA SER A 168 32.61 3.13 -2.80
C SER A 168 32.13 4.07 -3.91
N GLU A 169 31.09 4.86 -3.63
CA GLU A 169 30.61 5.90 -4.54
C GLU A 169 31.61 7.05 -4.67
N ARG A 170 32.25 7.49 -3.57
CA ARG A 170 33.26 8.57 -3.60
C ARG A 170 34.51 8.19 -4.40
N THR A 171 34.94 6.93 -4.33
CA THR A 171 36.20 6.46 -4.93
C THR A 171 36.06 5.90 -6.34
N GLY A 172 34.83 5.62 -6.82
CA GLY A 172 34.58 4.99 -8.12
C GLY A 172 34.70 5.92 -9.34
N GLY A 173 35.02 5.36 -10.51
CA GLY A 173 34.83 6.04 -11.80
C GLY A 173 33.34 6.31 -12.11
N PRO A 174 33.00 7.13 -13.13
CA PRO A 174 31.63 7.58 -13.39
C PRO A 174 30.63 6.43 -13.61
N VAL A 175 31.03 5.38 -14.31
CA VAL A 175 30.19 4.18 -14.55
C VAL A 175 29.94 3.42 -13.25
N ARG A 176 30.99 3.18 -12.45
CA ARG A 176 30.90 2.50 -11.15
C ARG A 176 30.07 3.31 -10.16
N ARG A 177 30.26 4.63 -10.11
CA ARG A 177 29.44 5.57 -9.34
C ARG A 177 27.97 5.44 -9.65
N ALA A 178 27.61 5.44 -10.93
CA ALA A 178 26.22 5.28 -11.36
C ALA A 178 25.62 3.92 -10.93
N ALA A 179 26.41 2.85 -10.96
CA ALA A 179 25.99 1.53 -10.46
C ALA A 179 25.79 1.53 -8.94
N VAL A 180 26.76 2.03 -8.17
CA VAL A 180 26.69 2.10 -6.71
C VAL A 180 25.52 2.97 -6.25
N ARG A 181 25.23 4.10 -6.92
CA ARG A 181 24.04 4.93 -6.63
C ARG A 181 22.71 4.19 -6.86
N ARG A 182 22.65 3.21 -7.77
CA ARG A 182 21.45 2.36 -7.91
C ARG A 182 21.30 1.44 -6.71
N GLU A 183 22.39 0.85 -6.22
CA GLU A 183 22.35 -0.01 -5.03
C GLU A 183 22.06 0.78 -3.75
N ILE A 184 22.61 1.98 -3.59
CA ILE A 184 22.25 2.90 -2.47
C ILE A 184 20.74 3.18 -2.48
N ARG A 185 20.15 3.43 -3.65
CA ARG A 185 18.69 3.65 -3.76
C ARG A 185 17.87 2.41 -3.40
N ARG A 186 18.29 1.22 -3.84
CA ARG A 186 17.62 -0.03 -3.42
C ARG A 186 17.74 -0.27 -1.92
N LEU A 187 18.89 0.04 -1.33
CA LEU A 187 19.09 -0.02 0.11
C LEU A 187 18.18 0.98 0.84
N ALA A 188 18.07 2.22 0.34
CA ALA A 188 17.16 3.22 0.88
C ALA A 188 15.68 2.77 0.87
N LEU A 189 15.25 2.10 -0.21
CA LEU A 189 13.93 1.49 -0.30
C LEU A 189 13.75 0.38 0.74
N ARG A 190 14.71 -0.55 0.86
CA ARG A 190 14.67 -1.61 1.88
C ARG A 190 14.68 -1.08 3.32
N MET A 191 15.30 0.08 3.56
CA MET A 191 15.37 0.72 4.88
C MET A 191 14.14 1.58 5.21
N GLY A 192 13.19 1.77 4.29
CA GLY A 192 12.04 2.65 4.52
C GLY A 192 12.35 4.16 4.45
N VAL A 193 13.56 4.54 4.04
CA VAL A 193 14.05 5.94 4.06
C VAL A 193 14.05 6.62 2.68
N ALA A 194 13.48 6.01 1.65
CA ALA A 194 13.34 6.60 0.32
C ALA A 194 12.15 7.56 0.21
N ASP A 195 12.25 8.54 -0.69
CA ASP A 195 11.20 9.54 -0.89
C ASP A 195 9.88 8.88 -1.34
N GLY A 196 8.81 9.13 -0.60
CA GLY A 196 7.47 8.61 -0.87
C GLY A 196 7.10 7.31 -0.15
N GLN A 197 7.97 6.79 0.73
CA GLN A 197 7.61 5.76 1.71
C GLN A 197 6.95 6.42 2.94
N ALA A 198 6.09 5.67 3.63
CA ALA A 198 5.53 6.10 4.90
C ALA A 198 6.66 6.30 5.93
N ASN A 199 6.56 7.35 6.75
CA ASN A 199 7.50 7.67 7.84
C ASN A 199 8.96 7.92 7.43
N ALA A 200 9.29 7.95 6.12
CA ALA A 200 10.64 8.21 5.64
C ALA A 200 11.28 9.50 6.20
N PRO A 201 10.58 10.64 6.37
CA PRO A 201 11.15 11.82 7.01
C PRO A 201 11.62 11.56 8.44
N LEU A 202 10.77 10.94 9.26
CA LEU A 202 11.09 10.57 10.64
C LEU A 202 12.25 9.55 10.68
N LEU A 203 12.21 8.50 9.88
CA LEU A 203 13.29 7.50 9.81
C LEU A 203 14.63 8.12 9.39
N ARG A 204 14.64 9.14 8.54
CA ARG A 204 15.88 9.86 8.18
C ARG A 204 16.48 10.63 9.36
N THR A 205 15.69 11.09 10.32
CA THR A 205 16.21 11.74 11.55
C THR A 205 16.96 10.76 12.47
N LEU A 206 16.77 9.44 12.25
CA LEU A 206 17.49 8.37 12.96
C LEU A 206 18.81 7.99 12.27
N LEU A 207 19.07 8.53 11.07
CA LEU A 207 20.33 8.38 10.35
C LEU A 207 21.32 9.48 10.76
N SER A 208 22.60 9.16 10.69
CA SER A 208 23.68 10.14 10.87
C SER A 208 23.77 11.10 9.66
N ASP A 209 24.43 12.24 9.87
CA ASP A 209 24.66 13.25 8.81
C ASP A 209 25.36 12.65 7.58
N GLU A 210 26.37 11.80 7.82
CA GLU A 210 27.08 11.10 6.75
C GLU A 210 26.13 10.21 5.94
N GLU A 211 25.27 9.44 6.61
CA GLU A 211 24.30 8.55 5.97
C GLU A 211 23.26 9.35 5.18
N ARG A 212 22.77 10.47 5.72
CA ARG A 212 21.87 11.38 5.00
C ARG A 212 22.55 11.98 3.76
N GLU A 213 23.80 12.41 3.86
CA GLU A 213 24.58 12.93 2.74
C GLU A 213 24.78 11.88 1.64
N VAL A 214 25.01 10.61 2.01
CA VAL A 214 25.09 9.49 1.05
C VAL A 214 23.77 9.32 0.30
N LEU A 215 22.64 9.40 1.00
CA LEU A 215 21.31 9.31 0.38
C LEU A 215 21.03 10.49 -0.56
N GLU A 216 21.34 11.72 -0.14
CA GLU A 216 21.15 12.93 -0.96
C GLU A 216 22.02 12.89 -2.23
N ARG A 217 23.29 12.49 -2.14
CA ARG A 217 24.17 12.35 -3.31
C ARG A 217 23.72 11.28 -4.29
N ALA A 218 22.99 10.26 -3.82
CA ALA A 218 22.43 9.21 -4.65
C ALA A 218 21.08 9.59 -5.31
N LYS A 219 20.49 10.76 -4.99
CA LYS A 219 19.27 11.25 -5.64
C LYS A 219 19.59 11.77 -7.05
N ASP A 220 19.11 11.07 -8.08
CA ASP A 220 19.30 11.49 -9.48
C ASP A 220 18.17 12.42 -9.99
N GLY A 221 17.56 13.25 -9.13
CA GLY A 221 16.38 14.07 -9.48
C GLY A 221 15.12 13.31 -9.91
N ARG A 222 15.21 11.97 -10.04
CA ARG A 222 14.11 11.03 -10.29
C ARG A 222 13.63 10.45 -8.97
N ARG A 223 12.32 10.35 -8.80
CA ARG A 223 11.73 9.73 -7.60
C ARG A 223 12.06 8.23 -7.60
N PRO A 224 12.64 7.69 -6.51
CA PRO A 224 12.98 6.26 -6.43
C PRO A 224 11.73 5.37 -6.48
N LEU A 225 10.60 5.83 -5.92
CA LEU A 225 9.30 5.18 -5.98
C LEU A 225 8.45 5.72 -7.15
N GLU A 226 8.88 5.46 -8.38
CA GLU A 226 8.13 5.79 -9.58
C GLU A 226 7.35 4.57 -10.09
N ASP A 227 6.02 4.69 -10.20
CA ASP A 227 5.09 3.64 -10.65
C ASP A 227 5.14 3.35 -12.16
N ARG A 228 6.32 3.52 -12.77
CA ARG A 228 6.49 3.53 -14.22
C ARG A 228 7.78 2.81 -14.61
N VAL A 229 7.73 2.23 -15.80
CA VAL A 229 8.91 1.64 -16.45
C VAL A 229 9.94 2.74 -16.76
N ASP A 230 11.20 2.37 -16.72
CA ASP A 230 12.31 3.22 -17.10
C ASP A 230 12.24 3.69 -18.56
N SER A 231 12.91 4.81 -18.90
CA SER A 231 12.95 5.32 -20.29
C SER A 231 13.42 4.27 -21.29
N SER A 232 14.38 3.42 -20.90
CA SER A 232 14.88 2.32 -21.72
C SER A 232 13.78 1.31 -22.04
N GLY A 233 12.89 0.99 -21.10
CA GLY A 233 11.74 0.12 -21.38
C GLY A 233 10.76 0.75 -22.36
N TYR A 234 10.43 2.04 -22.21
CA TYR A 234 9.58 2.74 -23.19
C TYR A 234 10.22 2.77 -24.59
N LEU A 235 11.52 3.07 -24.66
CA LEU A 235 12.26 3.08 -25.92
C LEU A 235 12.30 1.69 -26.55
N ALA A 236 12.62 0.64 -25.77
CA ALA A 236 12.64 -0.73 -26.25
C ALA A 236 11.27 -1.19 -26.76
N ARG A 237 10.18 -0.78 -26.10
CA ARG A 237 8.80 -1.02 -26.57
C ARG A 237 8.55 -0.33 -27.91
N ALA A 238 8.92 0.94 -28.05
CA ALA A 238 8.69 1.71 -29.26
C ALA A 238 9.53 1.23 -30.45
N VAL A 239 10.81 0.94 -30.22
CA VAL A 239 11.73 0.40 -31.24
C VAL A 239 11.31 -1.03 -31.61
N GLY A 240 10.95 -1.86 -30.64
CA GLY A 240 10.47 -3.22 -30.89
C GLY A 240 9.16 -3.24 -31.66
N GLY A 241 8.15 -2.48 -31.22
CA GLY A 241 6.83 -2.47 -31.88
C GLY A 241 6.83 -1.76 -33.23
N SER A 242 7.27 -0.49 -33.25
CA SER A 242 7.16 0.36 -34.44
C SER A 242 8.44 0.38 -35.28
N GLY A 243 9.62 0.25 -34.66
CA GLY A 243 10.90 0.28 -35.38
C GLY A 243 11.07 -0.92 -36.33
N VAL A 244 10.78 -2.14 -35.86
CA VAL A 244 10.86 -3.35 -36.71
C VAL A 244 9.87 -3.28 -37.88
N SER A 245 8.63 -2.88 -37.62
CA SER A 245 7.63 -2.68 -38.69
C SER A 245 8.11 -1.63 -39.71
N SER A 246 8.72 -0.54 -39.25
CA SER A 246 9.27 0.51 -40.13
C SER A 246 10.39 0.01 -41.03
N VAL A 247 11.28 -0.83 -40.49
CA VAL A 247 12.38 -1.45 -41.26
C VAL A 247 11.80 -2.40 -42.31
N MET A 248 10.80 -3.23 -41.96
CA MET A 248 10.16 -4.14 -42.89
C MET A 248 9.43 -3.40 -44.02
N ILE A 249 8.69 -2.33 -43.69
CA ILE A 249 8.02 -1.47 -44.68
C ILE A 249 9.07 -0.79 -45.59
N GLY A 250 10.15 -0.26 -45.01
CA GLY A 250 11.23 0.37 -45.78
C GLY A 250 11.94 -0.61 -46.71
N ALA A 251 12.22 -1.83 -46.25
CA ALA A 251 12.83 -2.89 -47.04
C ALA A 251 11.91 -3.32 -48.20
N ALA A 252 10.61 -3.48 -47.94
CA ALA A 252 9.62 -3.80 -48.96
C ALA A 252 9.49 -2.68 -50.01
N ALA A 253 9.47 -1.42 -49.58
CA ALA A 253 9.45 -0.27 -50.48
C ALA A 253 10.71 -0.20 -51.35
N ALA A 254 11.89 -0.43 -50.77
CA ALA A 254 13.15 -0.47 -51.51
C ALA A 254 13.18 -1.60 -52.54
N ALA A 255 12.73 -2.80 -52.15
CA ALA A 255 12.65 -3.95 -53.07
C ALA A 255 11.67 -3.71 -54.21
N PHE A 256 10.49 -3.15 -53.92
CA PHE A 256 9.46 -2.89 -54.93
C PHE A 256 9.83 -1.77 -55.90
N THR A 257 10.45 -0.69 -55.41
CA THR A 257 10.82 0.47 -56.24
C THR A 257 12.19 0.33 -56.89
N GLY A 258 12.99 -0.67 -56.50
CA GLY A 258 14.40 -0.81 -56.90
C GLY A 258 15.33 0.26 -56.32
N ASN A 259 14.84 1.13 -55.42
CA ASN A 259 15.62 2.25 -54.87
C ASN A 259 15.73 2.17 -53.34
N PRO A 260 16.94 1.91 -52.79
CA PRO A 260 17.14 1.83 -51.34
C PRO A 260 16.86 3.16 -50.61
N LEU A 261 17.02 4.31 -51.28
CA LEU A 261 16.75 5.62 -50.69
C LEU A 261 15.27 5.79 -50.35
N VAL A 262 14.35 5.23 -51.15
CA VAL A 262 12.90 5.25 -50.83
C VAL A 262 12.64 4.49 -49.52
N GLY A 263 13.29 3.33 -49.35
CA GLY A 263 13.20 2.56 -48.11
C GLY A 263 13.72 3.32 -46.89
N VAL A 264 14.86 3.99 -47.02
CA VAL A 264 15.44 4.85 -45.96
C VAL A 264 14.52 6.03 -45.64
N GLY A 265 13.95 6.68 -46.67
CA GLY A 265 13.02 7.80 -46.55
C GLY A 265 11.70 7.47 -45.84
N ILE A 266 11.33 6.18 -45.77
CA ILE A 266 10.17 5.70 -45.02
C ILE A 266 10.57 5.22 -43.61
N ALA A 267 11.64 4.44 -43.51
CA ALA A 267 12.04 3.79 -42.26
C ALA A 267 12.57 4.79 -41.21
N VAL A 268 13.50 5.68 -41.60
CA VAL A 268 14.21 6.55 -40.64
C VAL A 268 13.27 7.54 -39.95
N PRO A 269 12.41 8.30 -40.65
CA PRO A 269 11.47 9.21 -39.98
C PRO A 269 10.51 8.47 -39.03
N THR A 270 10.09 7.25 -39.39
CA THR A 270 9.17 6.46 -38.56
C THR A 270 9.87 5.93 -37.29
N ILE A 271 11.15 5.52 -37.36
CA ILE A 271 11.95 5.14 -36.19
C ILE A 271 12.15 6.33 -35.25
N VAL A 272 12.46 7.51 -35.77
CA VAL A 272 12.61 8.74 -34.99
C VAL A 272 11.29 9.13 -34.32
N ASN A 273 10.18 9.06 -35.06
CA ASN A 273 8.84 9.27 -34.50
C ASN A 273 8.55 8.33 -33.32
N ALA A 274 8.92 7.05 -33.44
CA ALA A 274 8.74 6.07 -32.37
C ALA A 274 9.64 6.37 -31.15
N ALA A 275 10.91 6.71 -31.36
CA ALA A 275 11.86 6.99 -30.29
C ALA A 275 11.50 8.26 -29.50
N VAL A 276 11.19 9.36 -30.20
CA VAL A 276 10.73 10.61 -29.57
C VAL A 276 9.33 10.40 -28.96
N GLY A 277 8.48 9.61 -29.62
CA GLY A 277 7.18 9.17 -29.13
C GLY A 277 7.26 8.46 -27.78
N ALA A 278 8.26 7.60 -27.58
CA ALA A 278 8.49 6.90 -26.31
C ALA A 278 8.79 7.86 -25.15
N TYR A 279 9.62 8.87 -25.42
CA TYR A 279 9.91 9.92 -24.43
C TYR A 279 8.66 10.76 -24.11
N ALA A 280 7.91 11.13 -25.16
CA ALA A 280 6.68 11.90 -25.03
C ALA A 280 5.57 11.13 -24.29
N GLU A 281 5.44 9.82 -24.53
CA GLU A 281 4.53 8.91 -23.82
C GLU A 281 4.89 8.84 -22.33
N ARG A 282 6.16 8.62 -21.98
CA ARG A 282 6.60 8.62 -20.58
C ARG A 282 6.29 9.93 -19.87
N ARG A 283 6.47 11.06 -20.55
CA ARG A 283 6.13 12.39 -20.02
C ARG A 283 4.63 12.57 -19.82
N LEU A 284 3.81 12.12 -20.77
CA LEU A 284 2.35 12.16 -20.63
C LEU A 284 1.89 11.30 -19.44
N ASP A 285 2.46 10.11 -19.27
CA ASP A 285 2.16 9.24 -18.14
C ASP A 285 2.53 9.88 -16.80
N GLN A 286 3.60 10.70 -16.75
CA GLN A 286 3.93 11.50 -15.56
C GLN A 286 2.80 12.45 -15.17
N GLN A 287 2.28 13.16 -16.16
CA GLN A 287 1.24 14.16 -15.97
C GLN A 287 -0.09 13.48 -15.63
N LYS A 288 -0.37 12.32 -16.23
CA LYS A 288 -1.55 11.52 -15.91
C LYS A 288 -1.56 11.07 -14.45
N MET A 289 -0.41 10.62 -13.93
CA MET A 289 -0.33 10.15 -12.54
C MET A 289 -0.57 11.26 -11.52
N ALA A 290 -0.12 12.49 -11.81
CA ALA A 290 -0.40 13.65 -10.95
C ALA A 290 -1.92 13.93 -10.83
N GLY A 291 -2.67 13.78 -11.92
CA GLY A 291 -4.13 13.97 -11.94
C GLY A 291 -4.95 12.78 -11.42
N ARG A 292 -4.40 11.56 -11.39
CA ARG A 292 -5.12 10.36 -10.92
C ARG A 292 -5.34 10.34 -9.41
N LYS A 293 -4.31 10.68 -8.63
CA LYS A 293 -4.36 10.65 -7.15
C LYS A 293 -5.54 11.43 -6.55
N PRO A 294 -5.80 12.70 -6.93
CA PRO A 294 -6.91 13.44 -6.37
C PRO A 294 -8.26 12.80 -6.74
N ALA A 295 -8.42 12.28 -7.97
CA ALA A 295 -9.67 11.62 -8.38
C ALA A 295 -9.96 10.39 -7.54
N TYR A 296 -8.96 9.54 -7.30
CA TYR A 296 -9.10 8.41 -6.40
C TYR A 296 -9.41 8.84 -4.97
N ALA A 297 -8.77 9.90 -4.46
CA ALA A 297 -9.04 10.41 -3.11
C ALA A 297 -10.47 10.92 -2.95
N ALA A 298 -11.02 11.63 -3.94
CA ALA A 298 -12.42 12.06 -3.92
C ALA A 298 -13.39 10.88 -3.93
N ASP A 299 -13.16 9.89 -4.81
CA ASP A 299 -13.99 8.67 -4.84
C ASP A 299 -13.88 7.86 -3.54
N THR A 300 -12.69 7.84 -2.91
CA THR A 300 -12.51 7.21 -1.59
C THR A 300 -13.33 7.93 -0.52
N ARG A 301 -13.30 9.27 -0.46
CA ARG A 301 -14.13 10.05 0.48
C ARG A 301 -15.63 9.86 0.26
N GLN A 302 -16.08 9.79 -0.98
CA GLN A 302 -17.49 9.48 -1.28
C GLN A 302 -17.86 8.07 -0.81
N ARG A 303 -16.96 7.09 -0.95
CA ARG A 303 -17.18 5.72 -0.46
C ARG A 303 -17.21 5.62 1.07
N GLU A 304 -16.32 6.33 1.76
CA GLU A 304 -16.35 6.46 3.22
C GLU A 304 -17.66 7.09 3.71
N TYR A 305 -18.25 8.00 2.92
CA TYR A 305 -19.57 8.56 3.21
C TYR A 305 -20.70 7.52 3.01
N ASP A 306 -20.73 6.85 1.85
CA ASP A 306 -21.78 5.90 1.46
C ASP A 306 -21.76 4.62 2.33
N TYR A 307 -20.58 4.17 2.74
CA TYR A 307 -20.34 2.94 3.49
C TYR A 307 -19.38 3.18 4.66
N PRO A 308 -19.89 3.72 5.77
CA PRO A 308 -19.05 4.27 6.83
C PRO A 308 -18.41 3.25 7.77
N GLY A 309 -18.76 1.96 7.69
CA GLY A 309 -18.26 0.93 8.62
C GLY A 309 -18.49 1.32 10.08
N LEU A 310 -17.43 1.29 10.91
CA LEU A 310 -17.49 1.71 12.32
C LEU A 310 -17.85 3.20 12.51
N ARG A 311 -17.45 4.10 11.60
CA ARG A 311 -17.91 5.51 11.61
C ARG A 311 -19.44 5.61 11.43
N GLY A 312 -20.05 4.53 10.94
CA GLY A 312 -21.49 4.29 10.88
C GLY A 312 -22.20 4.47 12.20
N LEU A 313 -21.54 4.05 13.28
CA LEU A 313 -22.12 3.86 14.60
C LEU A 313 -21.97 5.06 15.53
N LEU A 314 -21.27 6.12 15.09
CA LEU A 314 -21.14 7.35 15.86
C LEU A 314 -22.49 8.09 15.91
N ASP A 315 -22.94 8.49 17.11
CA ASP A 315 -24.23 9.16 17.29
C ASP A 315 -24.23 10.60 16.69
N GLY A 316 -25.11 10.87 15.71
CA GLY A 316 -25.36 12.23 15.15
C GLY A 316 -26.13 12.26 13.83
N PRO A 317 -26.92 13.33 13.51
CA PRO A 317 -27.65 13.45 12.26
C PRO A 317 -26.74 13.89 11.10
N GLU A 318 -27.15 13.47 9.90
CA GLU A 318 -26.64 13.75 8.55
C GLU A 318 -25.17 14.13 8.43
N ARG A 319 -24.38 13.16 7.95
CA ARG A 319 -23.05 13.44 7.42
C ARG A 319 -23.14 14.49 6.32
N VAL A 320 -22.22 15.43 6.32
CA VAL A 320 -22.09 16.38 5.21
C VAL A 320 -21.54 15.64 4.01
N ARG A 321 -22.32 15.55 2.93
CA ARG A 321 -21.87 14.96 1.69
C ARG A 321 -20.64 15.72 1.19
N PRO A 322 -19.52 15.05 0.87
CA PRO A 322 -18.36 15.75 0.32
C PRO A 322 -18.79 16.48 -0.95
N ALA A 323 -18.31 17.71 -1.14
CA ALA A 323 -18.59 18.46 -2.34
C ALA A 323 -18.23 17.61 -3.57
N VAL A 324 -19.12 17.57 -4.57
CA VAL A 324 -18.84 16.89 -5.84
C VAL A 324 -17.76 17.70 -6.54
N VAL A 325 -16.50 17.36 -6.28
CA VAL A 325 -15.37 18.02 -6.94
C VAL A 325 -15.22 17.40 -8.32
N GLU A 326 -15.58 18.15 -9.37
CA GLU A 326 -15.14 17.85 -10.73
C GLU A 326 -13.62 18.04 -10.81
N LEU A 327 -12.87 17.07 -10.32
CA LEU A 327 -11.43 17.16 -10.28
C LEU A 327 -10.89 17.24 -11.71
N PRO A 328 -9.85 18.06 -11.96
CA PRO A 328 -9.22 18.18 -13.26
C PRO A 328 -8.72 16.79 -13.65
N ARG A 329 -9.49 16.14 -14.53
CA ARG A 329 -9.17 14.81 -15.02
C ARG A 329 -7.79 14.90 -15.66
N ALA A 330 -7.00 13.84 -15.51
CA ALA A 330 -5.67 13.64 -16.10
C ALA A 330 -5.56 13.84 -17.64
N THR A 331 -6.62 14.34 -18.26
CA THR A 331 -6.94 14.37 -19.68
C THR A 331 -6.88 15.77 -20.27
N ALA A 332 -6.06 16.67 -19.71
CA ALA A 332 -5.86 18.01 -20.27
C ALA A 332 -5.33 17.92 -21.70
N TRP A 333 -6.07 18.53 -22.65
CA TRP A 333 -5.81 18.45 -24.10
C TRP A 333 -4.35 18.74 -24.47
N ARG A 334 -3.79 19.79 -23.87
CA ARG A 334 -2.42 20.26 -24.13
C ARG A 334 -1.36 19.17 -23.93
N ASN A 335 -1.57 18.24 -23.00
CA ASN A 335 -0.62 17.17 -22.72
C ASN A 335 -0.63 16.12 -23.85
N TYR A 336 -1.81 15.80 -24.40
CA TYR A 336 -1.95 14.91 -25.55
C TYR A 336 -1.45 15.57 -26.82
N LEU A 337 -1.77 16.86 -27.03
CA LEU A 337 -1.23 17.61 -28.15
C LEU A 337 0.30 17.63 -28.14
N ARG A 338 0.92 17.88 -26.97
CA ARG A 338 2.39 17.80 -26.82
C ARG A 338 2.94 16.41 -27.11
N ARG A 339 2.24 15.34 -26.70
CA ARG A 339 2.66 13.95 -26.96
C ARG A 339 2.82 13.68 -28.45
N TYR A 340 1.91 14.19 -29.28
CA TYR A 340 1.91 13.93 -30.71
C TYR A 340 2.67 15.00 -31.51
N ALA A 341 2.69 16.25 -31.06
CA ALA A 341 3.43 17.32 -31.72
C ALA A 341 4.96 17.14 -31.66
N MET A 342 5.52 16.72 -30.51
CA MET A 342 6.97 16.54 -30.38
C MET A 342 7.55 15.50 -31.36
N PRO A 343 7.00 14.28 -31.46
CA PRO A 343 7.45 13.30 -32.44
C PRO A 343 7.24 13.75 -33.89
N THR A 344 6.11 14.40 -34.19
CA THR A 344 5.84 14.94 -35.53
C THR A 344 6.86 15.99 -35.94
N LEU A 345 7.22 16.93 -35.06
CA LEU A 345 8.24 17.95 -35.34
C LEU A 345 9.62 17.31 -35.57
N ALA A 346 10.00 16.34 -34.75
CA ALA A 346 11.25 15.60 -34.95
C ALA A 346 11.27 14.82 -36.27
N THR A 347 10.14 14.20 -36.62
CA THR A 347 9.95 13.50 -37.90
C THR A 347 10.08 14.45 -39.08
N ALA A 348 9.44 15.61 -39.02
CA ALA A 348 9.49 16.63 -40.07
C ALA A 348 10.91 17.18 -40.24
N ALA A 349 11.63 17.42 -39.15
CA ALA A 349 13.03 17.84 -39.19
C ALA A 349 13.91 16.79 -39.88
N VAL A 350 13.80 15.51 -39.48
CA VAL A 350 14.59 14.42 -40.09
C VAL A 350 14.22 14.20 -41.55
N ALA A 351 12.93 14.21 -41.89
CA ALA A 351 12.49 14.11 -43.27
C ALA A 351 12.98 15.29 -44.14
N GLY A 352 12.97 16.51 -43.60
CA GLY A 352 13.54 17.69 -44.25
C GLY A 352 15.02 17.52 -44.53
N THR A 353 15.81 17.08 -43.53
CA THR A 353 17.24 16.81 -43.73
C THR A 353 17.50 15.74 -44.78
N LEU A 354 16.76 14.61 -44.73
CA LEU A 354 16.88 13.53 -45.71
C LEU A 354 16.55 14.00 -47.14
N THR A 355 15.54 14.87 -47.27
CA THR A 355 15.12 15.41 -48.57
C THR A 355 16.19 16.32 -49.18
N VAL A 356 16.90 17.10 -48.37
CA VAL A 356 18.07 17.88 -48.82
C VAL A 356 19.18 16.97 -49.37
N PHE A 357 19.32 15.76 -48.83
CA PHE A 357 20.26 14.74 -49.32
C PHE A 357 19.68 13.84 -50.43
N GLY A 358 18.60 14.26 -51.10
CA GLY A 358 18.01 13.52 -52.23
C GLY A 358 17.16 12.30 -51.84
N VAL A 359 16.83 12.13 -50.56
CA VAL A 359 15.97 11.04 -50.08
C VAL A 359 14.52 11.52 -49.97
N PRO A 360 13.55 10.94 -50.71
CA PRO A 360 12.17 11.42 -50.75
C PRO A 360 11.40 11.07 -49.47
N ALA A 361 11.56 11.87 -48.41
CA ALA A 361 11.00 11.60 -47.08
C ALA A 361 9.84 12.53 -46.65
N MET A 362 9.60 13.63 -47.37
CA MET A 362 8.57 14.63 -46.99
C MET A 362 7.14 14.08 -46.99
N SER A 363 6.81 13.16 -47.90
CA SER A 363 5.48 12.51 -47.94
C SER A 363 5.21 11.71 -46.66
N THR A 364 6.21 10.99 -46.14
CA THR A 364 6.15 10.27 -44.87
C THR A 364 5.88 11.22 -43.70
N ALA A 365 6.53 12.38 -43.67
CA ALA A 365 6.35 13.38 -42.61
C ALA A 365 4.96 14.01 -42.63
N LEU A 366 4.42 14.37 -43.81
CA LEU A 366 3.08 14.92 -43.95
C LEU A 366 2.00 13.95 -43.45
N VAL A 367 2.13 12.65 -43.76
CA VAL A 367 1.18 11.64 -43.27
C VAL A 367 1.27 11.45 -41.76
N ILE A 368 2.49 11.45 -41.22
CA ILE A 368 2.67 11.36 -39.76
C ILE A 368 2.04 12.58 -39.08
N ALA A 369 2.23 13.79 -39.64
CA ALA A 369 1.66 15.03 -39.13
C ALA A 369 0.13 15.08 -39.17
N SER A 370 -0.49 14.68 -40.28
CA SER A 370 -1.96 14.67 -40.40
C SER A 370 -2.59 13.66 -39.42
N SER A 371 -1.96 12.51 -39.20
CA SER A 371 -2.45 11.50 -38.25
C SER A 371 -2.30 11.92 -36.77
N ALA A 372 -1.36 12.81 -36.46
CA ALA A 372 -1.01 13.20 -35.09
C ALA A 372 -2.16 13.91 -34.36
N LEU A 373 -2.88 14.81 -35.04
CA LEU A 373 -4.03 15.53 -34.48
C LEU A 373 -5.18 14.56 -34.16
N ALA A 374 -5.55 13.71 -35.12
CA ALA A 374 -6.59 12.70 -34.92
C ALA A 374 -6.24 11.74 -33.78
N LYS A 375 -4.98 11.26 -33.73
CA LYS A 375 -4.46 10.40 -32.65
C LYS A 375 -4.52 11.08 -31.28
N SER A 376 -4.21 12.36 -31.20
CA SER A 376 -4.29 13.10 -29.94
C SER A 376 -5.72 13.21 -29.41
N LEU A 377 -6.71 13.53 -30.25
CA LEU A 377 -8.15 13.65 -29.87
C LEU A 377 -8.69 12.31 -29.40
N ALA A 378 -8.46 11.28 -30.21
CA ALA A 378 -8.85 9.91 -29.93
C ALA A 378 -8.34 9.42 -28.58
N GLU A 379 -7.03 9.51 -28.38
CA GLU A 379 -6.39 8.95 -27.20
C GLU A 379 -6.90 9.59 -25.91
N ARG A 380 -7.15 10.91 -25.94
CA ARG A 380 -7.77 11.62 -24.83
C ARG A 380 -9.16 11.07 -24.52
N LEU A 381 -10.01 10.88 -25.52
CA LEU A 381 -11.37 10.36 -25.34
C LEU A 381 -11.34 8.93 -24.75
N ILE A 382 -10.48 8.08 -25.30
CA ILE A 382 -10.32 6.69 -24.86
C ILE A 382 -9.80 6.63 -23.42
N ASP A 383 -8.79 7.42 -23.08
CA ASP A 383 -8.25 7.46 -21.72
C ASP A 383 -9.28 8.00 -20.71
N THR A 384 -10.08 8.98 -21.11
CA THR A 384 -11.18 9.50 -20.27
C THR A 384 -12.20 8.39 -19.99
N LYS A 385 -12.63 7.66 -21.02
CA LYS A 385 -13.58 6.56 -20.87
C LYS A 385 -12.98 5.40 -20.07
N LYS A 386 -11.74 4.99 -20.36
CA LYS A 386 -11.03 3.95 -19.60
C LYS A 386 -10.88 4.32 -18.12
N LEU A 387 -10.63 5.59 -17.81
CA LEU A 387 -10.59 6.07 -16.42
C LEU A 387 -11.96 5.94 -15.76
N GLU A 388 -13.03 6.44 -16.38
CA GLU A 388 -14.41 6.32 -15.87
C GLU A 388 -14.80 4.86 -15.59
N PHE A 389 -14.50 3.93 -16.50
CA PHE A 389 -14.77 2.51 -16.28
C PHE A 389 -13.97 1.92 -15.12
N ARG A 390 -12.69 2.29 -14.97
CA ARG A 390 -11.87 1.84 -13.84
C ARG A 390 -12.39 2.36 -12.51
N LEU A 391 -12.82 3.63 -12.45
CA LEU A 391 -13.40 4.22 -11.24
C LEU A 391 -14.70 3.51 -10.86
N ARG A 392 -15.62 3.30 -11.81
CA ARG A 392 -16.88 2.55 -11.57
C ARG A 392 -16.64 1.11 -11.11
N ARG A 393 -15.66 0.42 -11.69
CA ARG A 393 -15.31 -0.94 -11.26
C ARG A 393 -14.73 -0.96 -9.85
N MET A 394 -13.81 -0.03 -9.55
CA MET A 394 -13.25 0.10 -8.21
C MET A 394 -14.32 0.43 -7.18
N ASP A 395 -15.29 1.28 -7.54
CA ASP A 395 -16.45 1.56 -6.72
C ASP A 395 -17.23 0.27 -6.44
N ALA A 396 -17.68 -0.45 -7.47
CA ALA A 396 -18.40 -1.72 -7.30
C ALA A 396 -17.65 -2.75 -6.42
N THR A 397 -16.33 -2.91 -6.61
CA THR A 397 -15.54 -3.84 -5.78
C THR A 397 -15.42 -3.38 -4.33
N GLU A 398 -15.31 -2.07 -4.07
CA GLU A 398 -15.30 -1.56 -2.70
C GLU A 398 -16.67 -1.71 -2.04
N ARG A 399 -17.77 -1.47 -2.76
CA ARG A 399 -19.12 -1.64 -2.22
C ARG A 399 -19.40 -3.08 -1.82
N LEU A 400 -19.06 -4.05 -2.68
CA LEU A 400 -19.19 -5.47 -2.35
C LEU A 400 -18.34 -5.85 -1.14
N ARG A 401 -17.13 -5.29 -1.01
CA ARG A 401 -16.26 -5.51 0.14
C ARG A 401 -16.85 -4.92 1.41
N LEU A 402 -17.28 -3.66 1.38
CA LEU A 402 -17.83 -2.96 2.54
C LEU A 402 -19.17 -3.54 2.98
N ALA A 403 -19.89 -4.21 2.08
CA ALA A 403 -21.08 -4.99 2.39
C ALA A 403 -20.80 -6.43 2.87
N ASP A 404 -19.55 -6.90 2.86
CA ASP A 404 -19.23 -8.28 3.27
C ASP A 404 -19.34 -8.44 4.79
N PRO A 405 -20.28 -9.27 5.30
CA PRO A 405 -20.43 -9.47 6.75
C PRO A 405 -19.25 -10.22 7.37
N ARG A 406 -18.39 -10.88 6.57
CA ARG A 406 -17.20 -11.59 7.06
C ARG A 406 -16.03 -10.67 7.33
N LEU A 407 -16.07 -9.41 6.89
CA LEU A 407 -15.00 -8.47 7.14
C LEU A 407 -14.95 -8.14 8.64
N TYR A 408 -13.78 -8.24 9.27
CA TYR A 408 -13.62 -8.10 10.73
C TYR A 408 -14.22 -6.80 11.29
N VAL A 409 -14.00 -5.66 10.61
CA VAL A 409 -14.60 -4.36 10.96
C VAL A 409 -16.13 -4.40 10.96
N ASN A 410 -16.75 -5.13 10.02
CA ASN A 410 -18.20 -5.30 9.96
C ASN A 410 -18.71 -6.26 11.04
N GLN A 411 -17.94 -7.30 11.38
CA GLN A 411 -18.23 -8.17 12.52
C GLN A 411 -18.20 -7.39 13.84
N VAL A 412 -17.17 -6.55 14.04
CA VAL A 412 -17.04 -5.67 15.21
C VAL A 412 -18.19 -4.66 15.26
N ALA A 413 -18.55 -4.03 14.14
CA ALA A 413 -19.68 -3.12 14.07
C ALA A 413 -21.01 -3.81 14.43
N THR A 414 -21.20 -5.06 13.97
CA THR A 414 -22.37 -5.88 14.31
C THR A 414 -22.41 -6.22 15.79
N GLU A 415 -21.27 -6.59 16.39
CA GLU A 415 -21.18 -6.87 17.82
C GLU A 415 -21.50 -5.63 18.66
N PHE A 416 -21.01 -4.44 18.26
CA PHE A 416 -21.36 -3.19 18.95
C PHE A 416 -22.85 -2.87 18.87
N ALA A 417 -23.48 -3.09 17.71
CA ALA A 417 -24.91 -2.91 17.55
C ALA A 417 -25.72 -3.90 18.42
N ASP A 418 -25.27 -5.17 18.50
CA ASP A 418 -25.90 -6.19 19.36
C ASP A 418 -25.76 -5.85 20.84
N LEU A 419 -24.56 -5.52 21.32
CA LEU A 419 -24.33 -5.11 22.72
C LEU A 419 -25.15 -3.86 23.09
N ARG A 420 -25.29 -2.89 22.18
CA ARG A 420 -26.18 -1.73 22.36
C ARG A 420 -27.64 -2.17 22.49
N ALA A 421 -28.13 -3.02 21.59
CA ALA A 421 -29.51 -3.50 21.61
C ALA A 421 -29.81 -4.37 22.85
N ARG A 422 -28.83 -5.11 23.36
CA ARG A 422 -28.90 -5.86 24.62
C ARG A 422 -29.02 -4.93 25.82
N LEU A 423 -28.17 -3.92 25.93
CA LEU A 423 -28.28 -2.88 26.96
C LEU A 423 -29.58 -2.08 26.83
N ASP A 424 -30.05 -1.79 25.61
CA ASP A 424 -31.36 -1.16 25.35
C ASP A 424 -32.49 -2.01 25.92
N ARG A 425 -32.46 -3.34 25.71
CA ARG A 425 -33.44 -4.28 26.27
C ARG A 425 -33.39 -4.31 27.79
N VAL A 426 -32.22 -4.38 28.41
CA VAL A 426 -32.10 -4.30 29.89
C VAL A 426 -32.69 -2.99 30.43
N VAL A 427 -32.48 -1.86 29.76
CA VAL A 427 -33.09 -0.57 30.15
C VAL A 427 -34.61 -0.58 29.93
N ALA A 428 -35.09 -1.17 28.83
CA ALA A 428 -36.51 -1.30 28.54
C ALA A 428 -37.22 -2.26 29.50
N ASP A 429 -36.56 -3.31 29.98
CA ASP A 429 -37.10 -4.19 31.02
C ASP A 429 -37.22 -3.45 32.37
N LEU A 430 -36.41 -2.39 32.57
CA LEU A 430 -36.46 -1.49 33.71
C LEU A 430 -37.43 -0.29 33.53
N GLN A 431 -38.08 -0.11 32.38
CA GLN A 431 -39.00 1.00 32.10
C GLN A 431 -40.24 0.57 31.28
N PRO A 432 -41.48 0.89 31.66
CA PRO A 432 -42.64 0.45 30.89
C PRO A 432 -42.72 1.09 29.48
N ALA A 433 -42.53 0.24 28.47
CA ALA A 433 -42.91 0.25 27.05
C ALA A 433 -42.74 1.53 26.19
N GLY A 434 -41.87 1.43 25.18
CA GLY A 434 -41.86 2.26 23.96
C GLY A 434 -41.34 1.47 22.74
N ASN A 435 -42.05 1.57 21.61
CA ASN A 435 -41.89 0.74 20.41
C ASN A 435 -40.56 0.95 19.64
N PRO A 436 -39.96 -0.12 19.07
CA PRO A 436 -38.78 -0.02 18.21
C PRO A 436 -39.13 0.32 16.75
N VAL A 437 -38.21 1.05 16.07
CA VAL A 437 -38.26 1.41 14.64
C VAL A 437 -37.21 0.60 13.88
N ALA A 438 -37.59 0.04 12.72
CA ALA A 438 -36.71 -0.76 11.86
C ALA A 438 -36.24 0.01 10.61
N LEU A 439 -34.97 -0.16 10.23
CA LEU A 439 -34.35 0.39 9.01
C LEU A 439 -34.34 -0.65 7.86
N PRO A 440 -34.54 -0.23 6.60
CA PRO A 440 -34.57 -1.14 5.45
C PRO A 440 -33.17 -1.41 4.87
N PRO A 441 -32.94 -2.58 4.24
CA PRO A 441 -31.70 -2.88 3.53
C PRO A 441 -31.73 -2.32 2.09
N ALA A 442 -30.58 -1.81 1.63
CA ALA A 442 -30.37 -1.36 0.25
C ALA A 442 -29.89 -2.51 -0.64
N SER A 443 -30.44 -2.61 -1.86
CA SER A 443 -30.02 -3.56 -2.90
C SER A 443 -28.94 -2.98 -3.82
N SER A 444 -28.09 -3.84 -4.38
CA SER A 444 -27.01 -3.45 -5.30
C SER A 444 -27.10 -4.17 -6.65
N ASP A 445 -27.24 -3.40 -7.73
CA ASP A 445 -27.01 -3.85 -9.10
C ASP A 445 -25.56 -3.61 -9.53
N VAL A 446 -24.96 -4.61 -10.20
CA VAL A 446 -23.56 -4.59 -10.65
C VAL A 446 -23.50 -4.34 -12.17
N PRO A 447 -22.82 -3.29 -12.67
CA PRO A 447 -22.63 -3.10 -14.11
C PRO A 447 -21.41 -3.85 -14.66
N GLY A 448 -21.55 -4.40 -15.87
CA GLY A 448 -20.54 -5.16 -16.60
C GLY A 448 -19.46 -4.35 -17.35
N THR A 449 -18.69 -5.08 -18.17
CA THR A 449 -17.48 -4.62 -18.90
C THR A 449 -17.69 -3.40 -19.81
N PRO A 450 -16.62 -2.62 -20.13
CA PRO A 450 -16.71 -1.48 -21.04
C PRO A 450 -17.30 -1.87 -22.42
N PRO A 451 -18.15 -1.01 -23.01
CA PRO A 451 -18.80 -1.28 -24.28
C PRO A 451 -17.77 -1.29 -25.41
N LEU A 452 -18.05 -2.16 -26.40
CA LEU A 452 -17.19 -2.43 -27.56
C LEU A 452 -16.88 -1.17 -28.38
N THR A 453 -17.74 -0.16 -28.29
CA THR A 453 -17.62 1.16 -28.92
C THR A 453 -16.37 1.92 -28.50
N VAL A 454 -15.88 1.75 -27.26
CA VAL A 454 -14.64 2.41 -26.79
C VAL A 454 -13.40 1.79 -27.42
N GLY A 455 -13.38 0.47 -27.63
CA GLY A 455 -12.29 -0.23 -28.31
C GLY A 455 -12.25 0.07 -29.81
N LEU A 456 -13.42 0.15 -30.43
CA LEU A 456 -13.60 0.43 -31.86
C LEU A 456 -13.06 1.82 -32.22
N ALA A 457 -13.35 2.84 -31.41
CA ALA A 457 -12.79 4.18 -31.61
C ALA A 457 -11.26 4.21 -31.54
N ALA A 458 -10.65 3.50 -30.58
CA ALA A 458 -9.18 3.45 -30.43
C ALA A 458 -8.46 2.95 -31.67
N GLN A 459 -9.01 1.91 -32.26
CA GLN A 459 -8.38 1.19 -33.35
C GLN A 459 -8.66 1.84 -34.70
N LEU A 460 -9.81 2.51 -34.86
CA LEU A 460 -10.10 3.32 -36.06
C LEU A 460 -9.01 4.37 -36.26
N ILE A 461 -8.54 4.99 -35.18
CA ILE A 461 -7.54 6.06 -35.24
C ILE A 461 -6.11 5.55 -35.40
N GLU A 462 -5.75 4.37 -34.89
CA GLU A 462 -4.46 3.74 -35.22
C GLU A 462 -4.31 3.49 -36.73
N ASN A 463 -5.44 3.21 -37.40
CA ASN A 463 -5.47 2.91 -38.84
C ASN A 463 -5.60 4.14 -39.75
N VAL A 464 -6.00 5.32 -39.24
CA VAL A 464 -6.05 6.58 -40.00
C VAL A 464 -4.71 6.92 -40.67
N SER A 465 -3.57 6.61 -40.02
CA SER A 465 -2.26 6.81 -40.63
C SER A 465 -1.97 5.89 -41.81
N GLY A 466 -2.49 4.66 -41.80
CA GLY A 466 -2.39 3.74 -42.93
C GLY A 466 -3.26 4.21 -44.10
N THR A 467 -4.47 4.68 -43.79
CA THR A 467 -5.40 5.30 -44.74
C THR A 467 -4.82 6.54 -45.41
N ALA A 468 -4.25 7.46 -44.64
CA ALA A 468 -3.61 8.67 -45.16
C ALA A 468 -2.34 8.35 -45.97
N ARG A 469 -1.53 7.34 -45.58
CA ARG A 469 -0.35 6.90 -46.35
C ARG A 469 -0.76 6.41 -47.74
N ARG A 470 -1.88 5.71 -47.84
CA ARG A 470 -2.43 5.20 -49.12
C ARG A 470 -3.00 6.31 -49.99
N ALA A 471 -3.71 7.27 -49.40
CA ALA A 471 -4.25 8.42 -50.13
C ALA A 471 -3.17 9.34 -50.70
N PHE A 472 -2.04 9.53 -50.00
CA PHE A 472 -0.95 10.42 -50.44
C PHE A 472 0.08 9.76 -51.37
N LEU A 473 0.22 8.43 -51.36
CA LEU A 473 1.14 7.73 -52.25
C LEU A 473 0.62 7.56 -53.68
N GLY A 474 -0.61 8.02 -53.97
CA GLY A 474 -1.11 8.28 -55.32
C GLY A 474 -0.81 7.16 -56.33
N GLY A 475 -1.62 6.11 -56.33
CA GLY A 475 -1.67 5.24 -57.50
C GLY A 475 -2.06 6.07 -58.72
N ARG A 476 -1.35 5.89 -59.84
CA ARG A 476 -1.87 6.31 -61.15
C ARG A 476 -3.31 5.80 -61.26
N PRO A 477 -4.27 6.59 -61.77
CA PRO A 477 -5.61 6.08 -62.02
C PRO A 477 -5.47 4.78 -62.80
N ALA A 478 -6.05 3.70 -62.27
CA ALA A 478 -6.03 2.40 -62.90
C ALA A 478 -6.55 2.60 -64.33
N THR A 479 -5.68 2.33 -65.31
CA THR A 479 -6.04 2.30 -66.71
C THR A 479 -7.04 1.17 -66.90
N ASP A 480 -8.31 1.53 -67.12
CA ASP A 480 -9.32 0.79 -67.87
C ASP A 480 -9.35 -0.74 -67.63
N VAL A 481 -9.60 -1.14 -66.37
CA VAL A 481 -9.95 -2.52 -66.02
C VAL A 481 -11.44 -2.57 -65.73
N ASP A 482 -12.14 -3.49 -66.40
CA ASP A 482 -13.60 -3.63 -66.36
C ASP A 482 -14.10 -3.84 -64.92
N PRO A 483 -14.83 -2.87 -64.32
CA PRO A 483 -15.20 -2.95 -62.91
C PRO A 483 -16.15 -4.11 -62.64
N THR A 484 -15.90 -4.82 -61.55
CA THR A 484 -16.81 -5.85 -61.03
C THR A 484 -18.23 -5.29 -60.86
N ALA A 485 -19.26 -6.14 -60.95
CA ALA A 485 -20.67 -5.69 -60.91
C ALA A 485 -21.00 -4.85 -59.65
N VAL A 486 -20.26 -5.07 -58.55
CA VAL A 486 -20.36 -4.28 -57.32
C VAL A 486 -19.65 -2.93 -57.45
N ALA A 487 -18.44 -2.88 -58.02
CA ALA A 487 -17.69 -1.63 -58.25
C ALA A 487 -18.47 -0.66 -59.16
N ARG A 488 -19.20 -1.16 -60.18
CA ARG A 488 -20.08 -0.35 -61.04
C ARG A 488 -21.19 0.41 -60.30
N SER A 489 -21.59 -0.07 -59.12
CA SER A 489 -22.65 0.55 -58.30
C SER A 489 -22.13 1.60 -57.32
N VAL A 490 -20.81 1.74 -57.21
CA VAL A 490 -20.14 2.61 -56.25
C VAL A 490 -19.43 3.72 -57.02
N GLY A 491 -19.74 4.99 -56.72
CA GLY A 491 -19.10 6.11 -57.42
C GLY A 491 -17.57 6.11 -57.22
N PRO A 492 -16.77 6.57 -58.21
CA PRO A 492 -15.30 6.48 -58.20
C PRO A 492 -14.64 7.20 -57.00
N GLN A 493 -15.31 8.21 -56.45
CA GLN A 493 -14.88 8.90 -55.23
C GLN A 493 -15.03 8.03 -53.98
N LEU A 494 -16.10 7.22 -53.90
CA LEU A 494 -16.36 6.30 -52.79
C LEU A 494 -15.50 5.04 -52.92
N GLU A 495 -15.23 4.59 -54.15
CA GLU A 495 -14.32 3.50 -54.48
C GLU A 495 -12.87 3.82 -54.05
N GLY A 496 -12.35 5.00 -54.39
CA GLY A 496 -11.04 5.45 -53.91
C GLY A 496 -10.96 5.62 -52.39
N LEU A 497 -12.06 6.00 -51.74
CA LEU A 497 -12.15 6.12 -50.28
C LEU A 497 -12.23 4.74 -49.61
N LEU A 498 -12.97 3.79 -50.18
CA LEU A 498 -13.05 2.40 -49.69
C LEU A 498 -11.74 1.63 -49.93
N GLY A 499 -11.06 1.82 -51.06
CA GLY A 499 -9.76 1.22 -51.32
C GLY A 499 -8.65 1.75 -50.41
N SER A 500 -8.67 3.05 -50.09
CA SER A 500 -7.68 3.67 -49.20
C SER A 500 -7.98 3.48 -47.71
N ALA A 501 -9.25 3.51 -47.30
CA ALA A 501 -9.68 3.44 -45.89
C ALA A 501 -10.16 2.07 -45.44
N GLY A 502 -10.74 1.27 -46.34
CA GLY A 502 -11.36 -0.02 -46.05
C GLY A 502 -10.47 -0.97 -45.25
N PRO A 503 -9.20 -1.21 -45.65
CA PRO A 503 -8.38 -2.13 -44.87
C PRO A 503 -7.97 -1.56 -43.51
N GLY A 504 -7.95 -0.23 -43.39
CA GLY A 504 -7.75 0.44 -42.11
C GLY A 504 -8.95 0.32 -41.18
N LEU A 505 -10.18 0.44 -41.69
CA LEU A 505 -11.41 0.30 -40.92
C LEU A 505 -11.63 -1.14 -40.44
N VAL A 506 -11.34 -2.14 -41.28
CA VAL A 506 -11.45 -3.55 -40.90
C VAL A 506 -10.36 -3.94 -39.91
N GLY A 507 -9.10 -3.55 -40.18
CA GLY A 507 -8.00 -3.72 -39.23
C GLY A 507 -8.27 -3.05 -37.88
N ALA A 508 -9.01 -1.94 -37.89
CA ALA A 508 -9.45 -1.28 -36.67
C ALA A 508 -10.50 -2.07 -35.89
N LEU A 509 -11.52 -2.57 -36.58
CA LEU A 509 -12.57 -3.38 -35.97
C LEU A 509 -12.00 -4.66 -35.36
N THR A 510 -11.16 -5.38 -36.09
CA THR A 510 -10.52 -6.60 -35.59
C THR A 510 -9.54 -6.29 -34.47
N GLY A 511 -8.75 -5.22 -34.60
CA GLY A 511 -7.89 -4.73 -33.52
C GLY A 511 -8.67 -4.41 -32.24
N ALA A 512 -9.87 -3.85 -32.35
CA ALA A 512 -10.72 -3.51 -31.22
C ALA A 512 -11.28 -4.76 -30.51
N LEU A 513 -11.63 -5.78 -31.29
CA LEU A 513 -12.01 -7.09 -30.76
C LEU A 513 -10.83 -7.76 -30.04
N GLY A 514 -9.62 -7.67 -30.62
CA GLY A 514 -8.38 -8.15 -30.00
C GLY A 514 -8.06 -7.42 -28.70
N ASP A 515 -8.21 -6.10 -28.65
CA ASP A 515 -8.05 -5.28 -27.46
C ASP A 515 -9.09 -5.64 -26.39
N LYS A 516 -10.37 -5.82 -26.77
CA LYS A 516 -11.42 -6.23 -25.83
C LYS A 516 -11.13 -7.60 -25.24
N TYR A 517 -10.73 -8.56 -26.08
CA TYR A 517 -10.34 -9.91 -25.63
C TYR A 517 -9.17 -9.85 -24.64
N PHE A 518 -8.14 -9.07 -24.97
CA PHE A 518 -6.98 -8.88 -24.11
C PHE A 518 -7.35 -8.23 -22.77
N LEU A 519 -8.11 -7.14 -22.80
CA LEU A 519 -8.54 -6.43 -21.59
C LEU A 519 -9.32 -7.35 -20.66
N ASN A 520 -10.27 -8.14 -21.18
CA ASN A 520 -11.02 -9.09 -20.37
C ASN A 520 -10.11 -10.09 -19.65
N ARG A 521 -9.07 -10.61 -20.31
CA ARG A 521 -8.13 -11.58 -19.72
C ARG A 521 -7.13 -10.93 -18.76
N ASP A 522 -6.56 -9.81 -19.14
CA ASP A 522 -5.51 -9.13 -18.36
C ASP A 522 -6.09 -8.46 -17.11
N GLU A 523 -7.28 -7.86 -17.22
CA GLU A 523 -7.94 -7.25 -16.07
C GLU A 523 -8.39 -8.29 -15.05
N LEU A 524 -8.88 -9.46 -15.47
CA LEU A 524 -9.21 -10.56 -14.55
C LEU A 524 -7.97 -11.02 -13.76
N ALA A 525 -6.83 -11.20 -14.44
CA ALA A 525 -5.58 -11.59 -13.79
C ALA A 525 -5.09 -10.53 -12.79
N ARG A 526 -5.14 -9.24 -13.18
CA ARG A 526 -4.80 -8.13 -12.29
C ARG A 526 -5.73 -8.05 -11.09
N ASP A 527 -7.03 -8.23 -11.29
CA ASP A 527 -8.02 -8.20 -10.21
C ASP A 527 -7.79 -9.32 -9.20
N ALA A 528 -7.54 -10.55 -9.67
CA ALA A 528 -7.21 -11.67 -8.77
C ALA A 528 -5.98 -11.36 -7.92
N SER A 529 -4.93 -10.80 -8.55
CA SER A 529 -3.69 -10.43 -7.86
C SER A 529 -3.87 -9.27 -6.87
N LYS A 530 -4.70 -8.28 -7.21
CA LYS A 530 -5.06 -7.17 -6.32
C LYS A 530 -5.92 -7.62 -5.16
N ARG A 531 -6.92 -8.46 -5.39
CA ARG A 531 -7.76 -9.06 -4.34
C ARG A 531 -6.90 -9.86 -3.37
N TRP A 532 -5.99 -10.70 -3.87
CA TRP A 532 -5.04 -11.44 -3.02
C TRP A 532 -4.21 -10.51 -2.12
N SER A 533 -3.68 -9.41 -2.68
CA SER A 533 -2.85 -8.45 -1.94
C SER A 533 -3.66 -7.66 -0.90
N ARG A 534 -4.89 -7.28 -1.25
CA ARG A 534 -5.82 -6.63 -0.32
C ARG A 534 -6.25 -7.55 0.80
N SER A 535 -6.58 -8.81 0.52
CA SER A 535 -6.94 -9.77 1.57
C SER A 535 -5.78 -10.00 2.53
N HIS A 536 -4.53 -9.99 2.08
CA HIS A 536 -3.36 -9.99 2.99
C HIS A 536 -3.33 -8.74 3.88
N GLN A 537 -3.50 -7.56 3.28
CA GLN A 537 -3.52 -6.29 4.01
C GLN A 537 -4.67 -6.25 5.02
N GLU A 538 -5.86 -6.70 4.64
CA GLU A 538 -7.06 -6.78 5.48
C GLU A 538 -6.86 -7.76 6.62
N THR A 539 -6.27 -8.93 6.38
CA THR A 539 -5.91 -9.86 7.47
C THR A 539 -4.92 -9.23 8.42
N ALA A 540 -3.86 -8.59 7.93
CA ALA A 540 -2.89 -7.92 8.79
C ALA A 540 -3.52 -6.79 9.62
N GLN A 541 -4.38 -5.97 9.00
CA GLN A 541 -5.16 -4.92 9.67
C GLN A 541 -6.12 -5.51 10.70
N ALA A 542 -6.84 -6.57 10.37
CA ALA A 542 -7.78 -7.24 11.26
C ALA A 542 -7.07 -7.88 12.45
N THR A 543 -5.91 -8.52 12.25
CA THR A 543 -5.08 -9.05 13.33
C THR A 543 -4.60 -7.93 14.27
N ALA A 544 -4.13 -6.81 13.71
CA ALA A 544 -3.68 -5.67 14.50
C ALA A 544 -4.85 -4.99 15.26
N LEU A 545 -6.03 -4.90 14.66
CA LEU A 545 -7.21 -4.37 15.33
C LEU A 545 -7.71 -5.34 16.42
N ALA A 546 -7.72 -6.64 16.14
CA ALA A 546 -8.18 -7.66 17.09
C ALA A 546 -7.34 -7.72 18.36
N SER A 547 -6.01 -7.60 18.25
CA SER A 547 -5.13 -7.59 19.44
C SER A 547 -5.41 -6.42 20.38
N ILE A 548 -5.96 -5.32 19.86
CA ILE A 548 -6.35 -4.13 20.64
C ILE A 548 -7.77 -4.27 21.18
N VAL A 549 -8.71 -4.71 20.35
CA VAL A 549 -10.16 -4.62 20.61
C VAL A 549 -10.72 -5.83 21.35
N GLU A 550 -10.22 -7.03 21.05
CA GLU A 550 -10.80 -8.29 21.55
C GLU A 550 -10.80 -8.41 23.09
N PRO A 551 -9.74 -8.03 23.84
CA PRO A 551 -9.75 -8.10 25.30
C PRO A 551 -10.85 -7.24 25.92
N GLN A 552 -11.05 -6.03 25.40
CA GLN A 552 -12.01 -5.06 25.92
C GLN A 552 -13.44 -5.45 25.55
N LEU A 553 -13.63 -5.92 24.31
CA LEU A 553 -14.93 -6.41 23.83
C LEU A 553 -15.40 -7.64 24.63
N ARG A 554 -14.47 -8.54 24.98
CA ARG A 554 -14.75 -9.68 25.86
C ARG A 554 -15.20 -9.23 27.24
N ALA A 555 -14.48 -8.30 27.88
CA ALA A 555 -14.85 -7.78 29.20
C ALA A 555 -16.21 -7.07 29.19
N LEU A 556 -16.50 -6.30 28.15
CA LEU A 556 -17.80 -5.63 27.98
C LEU A 556 -18.93 -6.64 27.78
N ARG A 557 -18.71 -7.70 26.99
CA ARG A 557 -19.67 -8.79 26.81
C ARG A 557 -19.98 -9.48 28.14
N GLU A 558 -18.95 -9.86 28.89
CA GLU A 558 -19.09 -10.48 30.21
C GLU A 558 -19.93 -9.57 31.14
N LEU A 559 -19.70 -8.26 31.10
CA LEU A 559 -20.46 -7.29 31.88
C LEU A 559 -21.94 -7.21 31.46
N VAL A 560 -22.23 -7.21 30.16
CA VAL A 560 -23.62 -7.23 29.64
C VAL A 560 -24.32 -8.56 29.98
N ASP A 561 -23.62 -9.69 29.87
CA ASP A 561 -24.14 -11.01 30.24
C ASP A 561 -24.49 -11.05 31.75
N HIS A 562 -23.65 -10.45 32.61
CA HIS A 562 -23.94 -10.31 34.04
C HIS A 562 -25.13 -9.38 34.31
N LEU A 563 -25.28 -8.30 33.55
CA LEU A 563 -26.43 -7.40 33.70
C LEU A 563 -27.75 -8.10 33.33
N GLU A 564 -27.82 -8.77 32.19
CA GLU A 564 -29.02 -9.50 31.75
C GLU A 564 -29.44 -10.62 32.71
N THR A 565 -28.45 -11.34 33.28
CA THR A 565 -28.71 -12.36 34.30
C THR A 565 -29.22 -11.73 35.60
N SER A 566 -28.65 -10.60 36.03
CA SER A 566 -29.07 -9.90 37.25
C SER A 566 -30.46 -9.28 37.18
N THR A 567 -30.93 -8.88 35.99
CA THR A 567 -32.28 -8.31 35.79
C THR A 567 -33.37 -9.35 35.51
N GLY A 568 -33.05 -10.65 35.59
CA GLY A 568 -34.04 -11.73 35.43
C GLY A 568 -34.46 -12.01 33.98
N GLY A 569 -33.73 -11.50 32.98
CA GLY A 569 -34.05 -11.67 31.55
C GLY A 569 -33.77 -13.06 30.97
N ALA A 570 -33.28 -14.00 31.79
CA ALA A 570 -32.75 -15.29 31.36
C ALA A 570 -33.77 -16.23 30.68
N ASP A 571 -35.09 -16.06 30.90
CA ASP A 571 -36.11 -16.93 30.30
C ASP A 571 -36.43 -16.58 28.82
N SER A 572 -35.91 -15.46 28.30
CA SER A 572 -36.15 -15.04 26.91
C SER A 572 -35.13 -15.59 25.89
N SER A 573 -34.05 -16.25 26.35
CA SER A 573 -32.98 -16.76 25.46
C SER A 573 -33.34 -18.06 24.73
N ALA A 574 -34.51 -18.66 24.99
CA ALA A 574 -34.95 -19.89 24.34
C ALA A 574 -35.36 -19.74 22.86
N GLY A 575 -35.46 -18.49 22.34
CA GLY A 575 -35.94 -18.20 20.98
C GLY A 575 -34.90 -17.70 19.97
N ALA A 576 -33.68 -17.37 20.39
CA ALA A 576 -32.64 -16.89 19.46
C ALA A 576 -31.87 -18.07 18.85
N PRO A 577 -31.69 -18.15 17.51
CA PRO A 577 -30.98 -19.26 16.89
C PRO A 577 -29.54 -19.36 17.42
N ALA A 578 -29.25 -20.46 18.12
CA ALA A 578 -28.01 -20.76 18.84
C ALA A 578 -26.72 -20.85 17.98
N GLY A 579 -26.76 -20.43 16.71
CA GLY A 579 -25.62 -20.48 15.78
C GLY A 579 -24.86 -19.17 15.60
N VAL A 580 -25.43 -18.02 15.99
CA VAL A 580 -24.85 -16.69 15.70
C VAL A 580 -24.63 -15.84 16.97
N ALA A 581 -25.50 -15.97 17.98
CA ALA A 581 -25.33 -15.29 19.26
C ALA A 581 -24.30 -16.05 20.12
N GLY A 582 -23.06 -15.54 20.21
CA GLY A 582 -22.07 -16.04 21.18
C GLY A 582 -20.62 -16.14 20.71
N ARG A 583 -20.28 -15.82 19.46
CA ARG A 583 -18.87 -15.85 18.99
C ARG A 583 -18.31 -14.45 18.85
N LEU A 584 -17.16 -14.21 19.50
CA LEU A 584 -16.36 -13.00 19.28
C LEU A 584 -16.02 -12.85 17.79
N PRO A 585 -15.85 -11.61 17.30
CA PRO A 585 -15.38 -11.37 15.94
C PRO A 585 -14.12 -12.19 15.62
N THR A 586 -14.11 -12.86 14.47
CA THR A 586 -13.02 -13.74 14.05
C THR A 586 -12.22 -13.13 12.91
N VAL A 587 -10.89 -13.17 13.03
CA VAL A 587 -9.98 -12.73 11.98
C VAL A 587 -9.86 -13.82 10.92
N ALA A 588 -10.19 -13.48 9.68
CA ALA A 588 -9.97 -14.37 8.55
C ALA A 588 -8.45 -14.53 8.31
N GLY A 589 -7.99 -15.78 8.19
CA GLY A 589 -6.60 -16.09 7.86
C GLY A 589 -6.19 -15.55 6.48
N PRO A 590 -4.89 -15.30 6.26
CA PRO A 590 -4.42 -14.79 4.98
C PRO A 590 -4.71 -15.81 3.86
N PRO A 591 -4.97 -15.37 2.62
CA PRO A 591 -5.25 -16.29 1.52
C PRO A 591 -4.08 -17.25 1.31
N VAL A 592 -4.40 -18.54 1.21
CA VAL A 592 -3.42 -19.64 1.09
C VAL A 592 -2.82 -19.66 -0.33
N GLY A 593 -1.51 -19.88 -0.40
CA GLY A 593 -0.79 -20.11 -1.65
C GLY A 593 -0.12 -18.86 -2.24
N PRO A 594 0.67 -19.04 -3.31
CA PRO A 594 1.41 -17.95 -3.93
C PRO A 594 0.46 -16.94 -4.58
N ARG A 595 0.91 -15.68 -4.64
CA ARG A 595 0.18 -14.61 -5.30
C ARG A 595 -0.18 -14.99 -6.75
N PRO A 596 -1.45 -14.82 -7.18
CA PRO A 596 -1.83 -15.00 -8.58
C PRO A 596 -1.04 -14.05 -9.50
N VAL A 597 -0.58 -14.58 -10.63
CA VAL A 597 0.18 -13.79 -11.61
C VAL A 597 -0.73 -12.70 -12.17
N ALA A 598 -0.35 -11.43 -12.04
CA ALA A 598 -1.09 -10.26 -12.54
C ALA A 598 -1.01 -10.07 -14.07
N ARG A 599 -0.77 -11.16 -14.82
CA ARG A 599 -0.48 -11.18 -16.26
C ARG A 599 -1.49 -12.05 -16.97
N ALA A 600 -2.02 -11.56 -18.09
CA ALA A 600 -2.66 -12.43 -19.06
C ALA A 600 -1.66 -13.49 -19.61
N PRO A 601 -2.15 -14.65 -20.10
CA PRO A 601 -1.30 -15.62 -20.80
C PRO A 601 -0.71 -14.97 -22.06
N LYS A 602 0.50 -15.42 -22.47
CA LYS A 602 1.18 -14.93 -23.69
C LYS A 602 0.29 -14.92 -24.93
N SER A 603 -0.60 -15.90 -25.05
CA SER A 603 -1.58 -15.99 -26.14
C SER A 603 -2.50 -14.77 -26.24
N ALA A 604 -2.87 -14.12 -25.13
CA ALA A 604 -3.70 -12.92 -25.16
C ALA A 604 -2.97 -11.74 -25.82
N TYR A 605 -1.66 -11.60 -25.58
CA TYR A 605 -0.83 -10.58 -26.24
C TYR A 605 -0.65 -10.85 -27.73
N VAL A 606 -0.53 -12.13 -28.10
CA VAL A 606 -0.48 -12.56 -29.51
C VAL A 606 -1.79 -12.22 -30.21
N VAL A 607 -2.94 -12.59 -29.64
CA VAL A 607 -4.27 -12.27 -30.21
C VAL A 607 -4.46 -10.76 -30.35
N GLN A 608 -4.12 -9.98 -29.32
CA GLN A 608 -4.21 -8.52 -29.36
C GLN A 608 -3.37 -7.92 -30.49
N ALA A 609 -2.12 -8.36 -30.61
CA ALA A 609 -1.18 -7.83 -31.59
C ALA A 609 -1.45 -8.35 -33.01
N ALA A 610 -2.08 -9.52 -33.15
CA ALA A 610 -2.37 -10.14 -34.44
C ALA A 610 -3.71 -9.74 -35.04
N ALA A 611 -4.72 -9.42 -34.22
CA ALA A 611 -6.06 -9.15 -34.72
C ALA A 611 -6.11 -7.97 -35.72
N GLY A 612 -5.42 -6.87 -35.41
CA GLY A 612 -5.34 -5.70 -36.30
C GLY A 612 -4.63 -6.01 -37.63
N PRO A 613 -3.37 -6.51 -37.60
CA PRO A 613 -2.64 -6.92 -38.81
C PRO A 613 -3.36 -7.95 -39.67
N ILE A 614 -3.93 -9.01 -39.07
CA ILE A 614 -4.68 -10.03 -39.81
C ILE A 614 -5.89 -9.41 -40.49
N GLY A 615 -6.69 -8.61 -39.77
CA GLY A 615 -7.84 -7.92 -40.34
C GLY A 615 -7.46 -6.94 -41.44
N GLY A 616 -6.34 -6.23 -41.31
CA GLY A 616 -5.81 -5.31 -42.32
C GLY A 616 -5.32 -6.01 -43.59
N VAL A 617 -4.65 -7.17 -43.46
CA VAL A 617 -4.21 -7.96 -44.61
C VAL A 617 -5.39 -8.64 -45.29
N SER A 618 -6.28 -9.30 -44.53
CA SER A 618 -7.44 -10.00 -45.11
C SER A 618 -8.36 -9.05 -45.86
N SER A 619 -8.53 -7.83 -45.34
CA SER A 619 -9.32 -6.79 -46.03
C SER A 619 -8.59 -6.18 -47.22
N ALA A 620 -7.27 -6.00 -47.17
CA ALA A 620 -6.52 -5.56 -48.34
C ALA A 620 -6.65 -6.56 -49.49
N VAL A 621 -6.51 -7.87 -49.21
CA VAL A 621 -6.70 -8.93 -50.21
C VAL A 621 -8.16 -9.00 -50.69
N ALA A 622 -9.15 -8.89 -49.79
CA ALA A 622 -10.55 -8.91 -50.19
C ALA A 622 -10.96 -7.68 -51.02
N LEU A 623 -10.42 -6.50 -50.71
CA LEU A 623 -10.67 -5.28 -51.47
C LEU A 623 -9.92 -5.28 -52.80
N ASP A 624 -8.74 -5.89 -52.87
CA ASP A 624 -8.02 -6.10 -54.11
C ASP A 624 -8.83 -6.95 -55.10
N LEU A 625 -9.43 -8.05 -54.64
CA LEU A 625 -10.31 -8.89 -55.47
C LEU A 625 -11.56 -8.16 -56.02
N VAL A 626 -11.94 -7.02 -55.44
CA VAL A 626 -13.16 -6.27 -55.82
C VAL A 626 -12.83 -4.99 -56.58
N PHE A 627 -11.74 -4.31 -56.20
CA PHE A 627 -11.38 -2.94 -56.59
C PHE A 627 -9.98 -2.82 -57.21
N ASP A 628 -9.25 -3.93 -57.44
CA ASP A 628 -7.93 -3.97 -58.08
C ASP A 628 -6.93 -2.97 -57.47
N LEU A 629 -6.52 -3.26 -56.23
CA LEU A 629 -5.69 -2.32 -55.47
C LEU A 629 -4.26 -2.31 -56.01
N PRO A 630 -3.54 -1.17 -56.00
CA PRO A 630 -2.15 -1.15 -56.45
C PRO A 630 -1.26 -2.13 -55.67
N ASP A 631 -0.48 -2.96 -56.37
CA ASP A 631 0.42 -3.97 -55.77
C ASP A 631 1.29 -3.42 -54.63
N LEU A 632 1.83 -2.20 -54.80
CA LEU A 632 2.64 -1.54 -53.78
C LEU A 632 1.87 -1.37 -52.46
N VAL A 633 0.56 -1.09 -52.51
CA VAL A 633 -0.29 -0.96 -51.32
C VAL A 633 -0.42 -2.29 -50.60
N ILE A 634 -0.62 -3.38 -51.33
CA ILE A 634 -0.74 -4.74 -50.77
C ILE A 634 0.59 -5.17 -50.16
N VAL A 635 1.71 -4.98 -50.88
CA VAL A 635 3.06 -5.31 -50.41
C VAL A 635 3.42 -4.54 -49.14
N LEU A 636 3.21 -3.22 -49.11
CA LEU A 636 3.50 -2.41 -47.92
C LEU A 636 2.60 -2.74 -46.73
N THR A 637 1.31 -3.05 -46.98
CA THR A 637 0.37 -3.46 -45.92
C THR A 637 0.77 -4.81 -45.33
N THR A 638 1.14 -5.77 -46.19
CA THR A 638 1.57 -7.11 -45.77
C THR A 638 2.91 -7.07 -45.05
N ALA A 639 3.87 -6.28 -45.52
CA ALA A 639 5.16 -6.07 -44.85
C ALA A 639 4.99 -5.39 -43.48
N GLY A 640 4.12 -4.37 -43.39
CA GLY A 640 3.78 -3.71 -42.14
C GLY A 640 3.10 -4.65 -41.14
N ALA A 641 2.19 -5.50 -41.62
CA ALA A 641 1.52 -6.52 -40.82
C ALA A 641 2.50 -7.60 -40.33
N ALA A 642 3.37 -8.13 -41.20
CA ALA A 642 4.38 -9.11 -40.83
C ALA A 642 5.36 -8.55 -39.79
N GLY A 643 5.87 -7.34 -39.99
CA GLY A 643 6.74 -6.67 -39.01
C GLY A 643 6.03 -6.43 -37.67
N SER A 644 4.75 -6.08 -37.70
CA SER A 644 3.95 -5.90 -36.48
C SER A 644 3.74 -7.22 -35.74
N LEU A 645 3.42 -8.31 -36.46
CA LEU A 645 3.20 -9.65 -35.91
C LEU A 645 4.46 -10.23 -35.26
N LEU A 646 5.64 -9.98 -35.84
CA LEU A 646 6.90 -10.51 -35.32
C LEU A 646 7.33 -9.81 -34.02
N ALA A 647 7.21 -8.48 -33.95
CA ALA A 647 7.88 -7.71 -32.89
C ALA A 647 6.93 -7.04 -31.88
N THR A 648 5.69 -6.72 -32.26
CA THR A 648 4.72 -6.07 -31.36
C THR A 648 4.30 -6.96 -30.18
N PRO A 649 3.99 -8.27 -30.36
CA PRO A 649 3.61 -9.11 -29.21
C PRO A 649 4.75 -9.23 -28.20
N VAL A 650 5.98 -9.44 -28.67
CA VAL A 650 7.17 -9.60 -27.81
C VAL A 650 7.49 -8.31 -27.06
N SER A 651 7.51 -7.17 -27.76
CA SER A 651 7.79 -5.87 -27.14
C SER A 651 6.72 -5.47 -26.12
N ARG A 652 5.43 -5.67 -26.42
CA ARG A 652 4.34 -5.45 -25.46
C ARG A 652 4.43 -6.39 -24.26
N TYR A 653 4.71 -7.67 -24.48
CA TYR A 653 4.87 -8.65 -23.41
C TYR A 653 6.03 -8.29 -22.47
N LEU A 654 7.22 -7.98 -23.00
CA LEU A 654 8.39 -7.61 -22.20
C LEU A 654 8.19 -6.29 -21.47
N PHE A 655 7.57 -5.29 -22.11
CA PHE A 655 7.24 -4.03 -21.44
C PHE A 655 6.26 -4.24 -20.30
N ARG A 656 5.23 -5.06 -20.52
CA ARG A 656 4.22 -5.36 -19.51
C ARG A 656 4.79 -6.18 -18.36
N GLN A 657 5.70 -7.09 -18.64
CA GLN A 657 6.48 -7.81 -17.63
C GLN A 657 7.28 -6.83 -16.76
N ARG A 658 7.96 -5.85 -17.37
CA ARG A 658 8.69 -4.80 -16.61
C ARG A 658 7.75 -3.92 -15.79
N GLU A 659 6.62 -3.50 -16.36
CA GLU A 659 5.62 -2.70 -15.65
C GLU A 659 5.12 -3.43 -14.39
N LEU A 660 4.89 -4.73 -14.49
CA LEU A 660 4.47 -5.55 -13.35
C LEU A 660 5.57 -5.77 -12.34
N GLN A 661 6.82 -5.97 -12.77
CA GLN A 661 7.96 -6.03 -11.85
C GLN A 661 8.13 -4.71 -11.07
N VAL A 662 7.90 -3.56 -11.72
CA VAL A 662 7.90 -2.27 -11.05
C VAL A 662 6.75 -2.17 -10.04
N HIS A 663 5.53 -2.57 -10.41
CA HIS A 663 4.41 -2.57 -9.47
C HIS A 663 4.61 -3.53 -8.30
N GLU A 664 5.09 -4.74 -8.55
CA GLU A 664 5.42 -5.75 -7.53
C GLU A 664 6.48 -5.19 -6.57
N GLY A 665 7.57 -4.63 -7.11
CA GLY A 665 8.60 -3.97 -6.30
C GLY A 665 8.07 -2.78 -5.51
N LEU A 666 7.17 -1.97 -6.06
CA LEU A 666 6.58 -0.85 -5.34
C LEU A 666 5.61 -1.27 -4.23
N GLU A 667 4.92 -2.39 -4.39
CA GLU A 667 4.07 -2.92 -3.33
C GLU A 667 4.91 -3.39 -2.15
N GLU A 668 6.04 -4.05 -2.41
CA GLU A 668 7.02 -4.46 -1.41
C GLU A 668 7.71 -3.25 -0.77
N ASP A 669 8.26 -2.36 -1.60
CA ASP A 669 9.01 -1.19 -1.16
C ASP A 669 8.12 -0.16 -0.44
N LYS A 670 6.84 -0.03 -0.76
CA LYS A 670 5.94 0.88 0.00
C LYS A 670 5.28 0.19 1.19
N ALA A 671 5.53 -1.09 1.40
CA ALA A 671 4.79 -1.89 2.37
C ALA A 671 3.28 -1.77 2.17
N VAL A 672 2.80 -1.82 0.92
CA VAL A 672 1.35 -1.72 0.65
C VAL A 672 0.57 -2.83 1.37
N ARG A 673 1.23 -3.94 1.70
CA ARG A 673 0.68 -5.06 2.47
C ARG A 673 0.85 -4.93 3.98
N ALA A 674 1.62 -3.94 4.45
CA ALA A 674 1.69 -3.64 5.87
C ALA A 674 0.40 -2.98 6.35
N VAL A 675 0.22 -2.94 7.66
CA VAL A 675 -0.93 -2.32 8.29
C VAL A 675 -0.98 -0.83 7.90
N ASN A 676 -2.09 -0.40 7.31
CA ASN A 676 -2.35 1.02 7.06
C ASN A 676 -2.57 1.73 8.40
N GLN A 677 -1.50 2.32 8.95
CA GLN A 677 -1.52 2.91 10.29
C GLN A 677 -2.61 3.97 10.44
N SER A 678 -2.79 4.87 9.45
CA SER A 678 -3.83 5.90 9.56
C SER A 678 -5.24 5.33 9.67
N GLU A 679 -5.51 4.22 8.97
CA GLU A 679 -6.82 3.54 9.02
C GLU A 679 -6.98 2.75 10.32
N LEU A 680 -5.91 2.08 10.79
CA LEU A 680 -5.93 1.40 12.09
C LEU A 680 -6.19 2.37 13.24
N LEU A 681 -5.57 3.56 13.21
CA LEU A 681 -5.74 4.59 14.23
C LEU A 681 -7.14 5.16 14.27
N GLU A 682 -7.71 5.40 13.10
CA GLU A 682 -9.11 5.79 12.99
C GLU A 682 -10.04 4.73 13.56
N GLN A 683 -9.86 3.46 13.16
CA GLN A 683 -10.65 2.35 13.68
C GLN A 683 -10.50 2.22 15.20
N ARG A 684 -9.28 2.34 15.73
CA ARG A 684 -8.98 2.33 17.17
C ARG A 684 -9.69 3.47 17.91
N ALA A 685 -9.63 4.69 17.38
CA ALA A 685 -10.26 5.86 17.99
C ALA A 685 -11.78 5.71 18.07
N VAL A 686 -12.41 5.27 16.97
CA VAL A 686 -13.86 5.01 16.90
C VAL A 686 -14.25 3.87 17.84
N THR A 687 -13.50 2.76 17.84
CA THR A 687 -13.78 1.62 18.71
C THR A 687 -13.68 1.99 20.19
N ARG A 688 -12.65 2.76 20.61
CA ARG A 688 -12.53 3.23 21.99
C ARG A 688 -13.73 4.08 22.39
N TYR A 689 -14.14 5.01 21.53
CA TYR A 689 -15.33 5.82 21.78
C TYR A 689 -16.60 4.99 21.99
N LEU A 690 -16.87 4.03 21.10
CA LEU A 690 -18.04 3.16 21.19
C LEU A 690 -18.02 2.30 22.46
N MET A 691 -16.85 1.79 22.85
CA MET A 691 -16.69 1.06 24.11
C MET A 691 -16.97 1.95 25.33
N THR A 692 -16.46 3.18 25.34
CA THR A 692 -16.73 4.14 26.42
C THR A 692 -18.22 4.47 26.50
N GLN A 693 -18.91 4.68 25.38
CA GLN A 693 -20.37 4.90 25.37
C GLN A 693 -21.15 3.73 25.98
N LEU A 694 -20.85 2.49 25.56
CA LEU A 694 -21.52 1.31 26.11
C LEU A 694 -21.20 1.10 27.60
N SER A 695 -19.96 1.36 28.00
CA SER A 695 -19.54 1.24 29.40
C SER A 695 -20.24 2.27 30.29
N MET A 696 -20.31 3.54 29.87
CA MET A 696 -21.05 4.59 30.59
C MET A 696 -22.54 4.24 30.73
N ARG A 697 -23.12 3.65 29.69
CA ARG A 697 -24.51 3.21 29.72
C ARG A 697 -24.72 2.06 30.69
N ALA A 698 -23.83 1.07 30.67
CA ALA A 698 -23.86 -0.04 31.60
C ALA A 698 -23.65 0.43 33.05
N GLU A 699 -22.74 1.38 33.31
CA GLU A 699 -22.57 2.05 34.61
C GLU A 699 -23.89 2.65 35.11
N THR A 700 -24.60 3.37 34.25
CA THR A 700 -25.90 3.97 34.60
C THR A 700 -26.95 2.91 34.97
N ILE A 701 -26.92 1.74 34.33
CA ILE A 701 -27.80 0.61 34.66
C ILE A 701 -27.41 0.00 36.01
N VAL A 702 -26.12 -0.24 36.25
CA VAL A 702 -25.59 -0.76 37.52
C VAL A 702 -26.00 0.15 38.68
N GLU A 703 -25.83 1.47 38.53
CA GLU A 703 -26.21 2.47 39.55
C GLU A 703 -27.72 2.47 39.84
N ARG A 704 -28.56 2.15 38.85
CA ARG A 704 -30.02 2.03 39.04
C ARG A 704 -30.44 0.72 39.70
N ILE A 705 -29.70 -0.36 39.49
CA ILE A 705 -30.00 -1.69 40.06
C ILE A 705 -29.43 -1.83 41.47
N ALA A 706 -28.31 -1.17 41.78
CA ALA A 706 -27.71 -1.21 43.10
C ALA A 706 -28.69 -0.68 44.16
N PRO A 707 -28.94 -1.41 45.27
CA PRO A 707 -29.79 -0.91 46.34
C PRO A 707 -29.17 0.36 46.93
N PRO A 708 -29.99 1.38 47.28
CA PRO A 708 -29.46 2.60 47.89
C PRO A 708 -28.72 2.23 49.18
N GLY A 709 -27.45 2.63 49.27
CA GLY A 709 -26.66 2.40 50.47
C GLY A 709 -27.33 3.09 51.66
N PRO A 710 -27.35 2.47 52.87
CA PRO A 710 -28.01 3.05 54.05
C PRO A 710 -27.39 4.39 54.54
N ASN A 711 -26.30 4.86 53.92
CA ASN A 711 -25.62 6.12 54.24
C ASN A 711 -25.38 7.04 53.03
N ASP A 712 -25.96 6.76 51.86
CA ASP A 712 -25.76 7.64 50.71
C ASP A 712 -26.65 8.88 50.83
N PRO A 713 -26.08 10.11 50.89
CA PRO A 713 -26.89 11.32 50.81
C PRO A 713 -27.66 11.34 49.48
N PRO A 714 -28.85 11.97 49.42
CA PRO A 714 -29.67 11.98 48.21
C PRO A 714 -28.84 12.45 47.01
N PRO A 715 -28.98 11.79 45.84
CA PRO A 715 -28.20 12.10 44.66
C PRO A 715 -28.40 13.57 44.30
N GLN A 716 -27.36 14.38 44.52
CA GLN A 716 -27.30 15.70 43.92
C GLN A 716 -27.16 15.44 42.42
N THR A 717 -28.20 15.77 41.66
CA THR A 717 -28.13 15.84 40.20
C THR A 717 -26.90 16.67 39.83
N PRO A 718 -25.88 16.12 39.17
CA PRO A 718 -24.82 16.94 38.64
C PRO A 718 -25.48 17.85 37.60
N ASP A 719 -25.50 19.14 37.87
CA ASP A 719 -25.90 20.14 36.89
C ASP A 719 -24.81 20.16 35.80
N VAL A 720 -25.00 19.35 34.75
CA VAL A 720 -24.09 19.25 33.60
C VAL A 720 -24.21 20.50 32.70
N GLY A 721 -24.98 21.51 33.10
CA GLY A 721 -25.21 22.74 32.33
C GLY A 721 -24.19 23.86 32.47
N ALA A 722 -23.27 23.83 33.45
CA ALA A 722 -22.41 25.00 33.71
C ALA A 722 -21.03 24.64 34.27
N VAL A 723 -20.18 23.99 33.48
CA VAL A 723 -18.72 24.14 33.65
C VAL A 723 -18.24 25.11 32.59
N GLY A 724 -18.38 26.40 32.89
CA GLY A 724 -17.71 27.46 32.15
C GLY A 724 -16.19 27.40 32.39
N PRO A 725 -15.36 27.81 31.42
CA PRO A 725 -13.92 27.86 31.59
C PRO A 725 -13.58 29.17 32.31
N ALA A 726 -13.53 29.11 33.63
CA ALA A 726 -12.93 30.16 34.44
C ALA A 726 -11.68 29.61 35.14
N VAL A 727 -10.65 29.28 34.36
CA VAL A 727 -9.27 29.21 34.89
C VAL A 727 -8.61 30.54 34.57
N GLY A 728 -8.86 31.51 35.44
CA GLY A 728 -8.39 32.88 35.26
C GLY A 728 -8.47 33.69 36.54
N THR A 729 -7.86 33.21 37.63
CA THR A 729 -7.06 33.97 38.61
C THR A 729 -6.83 33.13 39.87
N VAL A 730 -5.55 32.95 40.19
CA VAL A 730 -5.05 32.20 41.34
C VAL A 730 -5.31 33.00 42.62
N GLY A 731 -6.20 32.49 43.48
CA GLY A 731 -6.35 32.92 44.86
C GLY A 731 -5.57 32.01 45.81
N ARG A 732 -4.62 32.61 46.56
CA ARG A 732 -3.79 31.98 47.61
C ARG A 732 -4.60 31.14 48.61
N ARG A 733 -4.50 29.80 48.53
CA ARG A 733 -4.22 28.86 49.64
C ARG A 733 -4.44 27.42 49.17
N GLY A 734 -3.36 26.64 49.11
CA GLY A 734 -3.38 25.21 48.77
C GLY A 734 -3.02 24.93 47.32
N GLU A 735 -1.79 25.27 46.91
CA GLU A 735 -1.26 24.92 45.59
C GLU A 735 -1.21 23.39 45.45
N ARG A 736 -2.24 22.81 44.83
CA ARG A 736 -2.09 21.51 44.15
C ARG A 736 -1.11 21.76 43.02
N GLN A 737 0.18 21.52 43.26
CA GLN A 737 1.20 21.53 42.20
C GLN A 737 0.68 20.66 41.06
N ALA A 738 0.56 21.25 39.87
CA ALA A 738 0.36 20.48 38.66
C ALA A 738 1.62 19.62 38.48
N VAL A 739 1.49 18.30 38.56
CA VAL A 739 2.61 17.37 38.46
C VAL A 739 2.43 16.52 37.22
N GLY A 740 3.43 16.54 36.34
CA GLY A 740 3.42 15.85 35.06
C GLY A 740 3.63 16.83 33.89
N GLY A 741 4.50 16.46 32.95
CA GLY A 741 4.69 17.20 31.71
C GLY A 741 3.44 17.17 30.82
N VAL A 742 3.45 17.92 29.71
CA VAL A 742 2.30 18.04 28.79
C VAL A 742 1.87 16.68 28.24
N THR A 743 2.81 15.76 27.97
CA THR A 743 2.53 14.39 27.52
C THR A 743 1.74 13.57 28.55
N ALA A 744 2.07 13.73 29.84
CA ALA A 744 1.32 13.10 30.93
C ALA A 744 -0.10 13.66 31.06
N GLN A 745 -0.27 14.99 30.89
CA GLN A 745 -1.59 15.63 30.89
C GLN A 745 -2.46 15.12 29.75
N VAL A 746 -1.89 14.90 28.56
CA VAL A 746 -2.60 14.30 27.42
C VAL A 746 -3.09 12.90 27.76
N ARG A 747 -2.21 12.00 28.25
CA ARG A 747 -2.61 10.61 28.59
C ARG A 747 -3.73 10.55 29.61
N TYR A 748 -3.67 11.43 30.62
CA TYR A 748 -4.71 11.51 31.64
C TYR A 748 -6.00 12.17 31.14
N GLY A 749 -5.86 13.22 30.32
CA GLY A 749 -6.96 13.99 29.79
C GLY A 749 -7.77 13.23 28.74
N VAL A 750 -7.13 12.39 27.92
CA VAL A 750 -7.80 11.71 26.81
C VAL A 750 -9.00 10.86 27.23
N PRO A 751 -8.94 9.98 28.24
CA PRO A 751 -10.13 9.26 28.70
C PRO A 751 -11.27 10.19 29.15
N LEU A 752 -10.95 11.34 29.75
CA LEU A 752 -11.94 12.34 30.18
C LEU A 752 -12.56 13.07 28.98
N VAL A 753 -11.73 13.45 28.00
CA VAL A 753 -12.17 14.06 26.74
C VAL A 753 -13.04 13.09 25.94
N VAL A 754 -12.66 11.82 25.84
CA VAL A 754 -13.47 10.80 25.16
C VAL A 754 -14.81 10.60 25.87
N ARG A 755 -14.85 10.58 27.20
CA ARG A 755 -16.09 10.55 27.98
C ARG A 755 -16.94 11.80 27.76
N GLN A 756 -16.31 12.99 27.71
CA GLN A 756 -17.01 14.23 27.43
C GLN A 756 -17.63 14.21 26.03
N LEU A 757 -16.87 13.78 25.02
CA LEU A 757 -17.35 13.58 23.66
C LEU A 757 -18.50 12.57 23.61
N ALA A 758 -18.41 11.47 24.36
CA ALA A 758 -19.45 10.44 24.46
C ALA A 758 -20.74 10.94 25.11
N ALA A 759 -20.65 11.96 25.97
CA ALA A 759 -21.78 12.62 26.61
C ALA A 759 -22.34 13.80 25.78
N GLU A 760 -21.70 14.19 24.68
CA GLU A 760 -22.23 15.25 23.82
C GLU A 760 -23.54 14.81 23.15
N PRO A 761 -24.51 15.73 22.97
CA PRO A 761 -25.71 15.41 22.22
C PRO A 761 -25.35 14.99 20.79
N SER A 762 -26.11 14.02 20.27
CA SER A 762 -25.92 13.51 18.92
C SER A 762 -25.99 14.67 17.91
N GLY A 763 -24.95 14.80 17.08
CA GLY A 763 -24.94 15.75 15.96
C GLY A 763 -24.05 16.96 16.06
N LYS A 764 -23.19 17.04 17.07
CA LYS A 764 -22.10 18.01 17.01
C LYS A 764 -21.17 17.71 15.81
N PRO A 765 -20.77 18.73 15.05
CA PRO A 765 -19.96 18.53 13.85
C PRO A 765 -18.59 17.95 14.20
N LEU A 766 -17.99 17.27 13.22
CA LEU A 766 -16.59 16.80 13.27
C LEU A 766 -16.27 15.79 14.39
N LEU A 767 -17.24 15.03 14.92
CA LEU A 767 -16.98 14.08 16.01
C LEU A 767 -15.90 13.04 15.66
N ALA A 768 -15.94 12.46 14.46
CA ALA A 768 -14.96 11.45 14.04
C ALA A 768 -13.55 12.04 13.91
N GLU A 769 -13.45 13.23 13.34
CA GLU A 769 -12.21 13.99 13.18
C GLU A 769 -11.62 14.39 14.54
N ARG A 770 -12.48 14.81 15.47
CA ARG A 770 -12.10 15.14 16.85
C ARG A 770 -11.55 13.91 17.60
N LEU A 771 -12.22 12.75 17.49
CA LEU A 771 -11.73 11.50 18.09
C LEU A 771 -10.38 11.07 17.51
N LEU A 772 -10.23 11.15 16.18
CA LEU A 772 -8.98 10.83 15.50
C LEU A 772 -7.85 11.77 15.93
N ALA A 773 -8.13 13.07 16.10
CA ALA A 773 -7.14 14.05 16.55
C ALA A 773 -6.68 13.76 17.99
N VAL A 774 -7.58 13.37 18.87
CA VAL A 774 -7.25 12.97 20.25
C VAL A 774 -6.40 11.70 20.29
N GLU A 775 -6.71 10.70 19.46
CA GLU A 775 -5.90 9.49 19.39
C GLU A 775 -4.49 9.78 18.86
N ARG A 776 -4.37 10.58 17.80
CA ARG A 776 -3.07 11.03 17.28
C ARG A 776 -2.29 11.82 18.33
N LEU A 777 -2.96 12.63 19.14
CA LEU A 777 -2.31 13.39 20.21
C LEU A 777 -1.73 12.48 21.30
N VAL A 778 -2.41 11.38 21.66
CA VAL A 778 -1.85 10.36 22.57
C VAL A 778 -0.61 9.72 21.96
N GLN A 779 -0.67 9.32 20.70
CA GLN A 779 0.47 8.70 20.04
C GLN A 779 1.66 9.64 19.92
N ALA A 780 1.41 10.89 19.53
CA ALA A 780 2.46 11.89 19.48
C ALA A 780 3.06 12.12 20.88
N ALA A 781 2.25 12.11 21.94
CA ALA A 781 2.75 12.18 23.32
C ALA A 781 3.60 10.96 23.71
N ASP A 782 3.17 9.75 23.33
CA ASP A 782 3.93 8.51 23.53
C ASP A 782 5.26 8.53 22.77
N ALA A 783 5.23 8.98 21.52
CA ALA A 783 6.42 9.16 20.70
C ALA A 783 7.36 10.21 21.30
N VAL A 784 6.87 11.34 21.82
CA VAL A 784 7.70 12.36 22.50
C VAL A 784 8.40 11.74 23.71
N ASP A 785 7.69 11.04 24.58
CA ASP A 785 8.28 10.43 25.77
C ASP A 785 9.29 9.34 25.41
N HIS A 786 8.96 8.51 24.42
CA HIS A 786 9.85 7.47 23.93
C HIS A 786 11.13 8.06 23.32
N HIS A 787 11.00 9.08 22.46
CA HIS A 787 12.14 9.77 21.88
C HIS A 787 12.90 10.62 22.90
N ALA A 788 12.26 11.08 23.98
CA ALA A 788 12.96 11.73 25.09
C ALA A 788 13.97 10.78 25.75
N GLN A 789 13.64 9.49 25.84
CA GLN A 789 14.48 8.44 26.43
C GLN A 789 15.47 7.83 25.42
N HIS A 790 15.07 7.65 24.17
CA HIS A 790 15.78 6.83 23.19
C HIS A 790 16.14 7.54 21.86
N GLY A 791 15.63 8.75 21.64
CA GLY A 791 15.75 9.47 20.37
C GLY A 791 17.01 10.34 20.25
N THR A 792 17.42 10.62 19.02
CA THR A 792 18.40 11.66 18.69
C THR A 792 17.80 13.05 18.96
N PRO A 793 18.60 14.11 19.18
CA PRO A 793 18.10 15.48 19.33
C PRO A 793 17.19 15.93 18.18
N GLU A 794 17.54 15.55 16.94
CA GLU A 794 16.73 15.86 15.75
C GLU A 794 15.40 15.11 15.74
N SER A 795 15.41 13.81 16.06
CA SER A 795 14.17 13.03 16.15
C SER A 795 13.26 13.55 17.26
N ARG A 796 13.82 13.99 18.39
CA ARG A 796 13.06 14.62 19.48
C ARG A 796 12.42 15.93 19.01
N ALA A 797 13.18 16.78 18.31
CA ALA A 797 12.65 18.02 17.77
C ALA A 797 11.54 17.77 16.74
N PHE A 798 11.72 16.79 15.85
CA PHE A 798 10.71 16.41 14.86
C PHE A 798 9.42 15.91 15.50
N VAL A 799 9.52 14.97 16.45
CA VAL A 799 8.34 14.40 17.12
C VAL A 799 7.67 15.42 18.04
N GLN A 800 8.43 16.36 18.62
CA GLN A 800 7.88 17.51 19.35
C GLN A 800 7.10 18.45 18.42
N ASP A 801 7.62 18.77 17.24
CA ASP A 801 6.93 19.60 16.23
C ASP A 801 5.66 18.90 15.72
N GLU A 802 5.71 17.58 15.52
CA GLU A 802 4.54 16.77 15.17
C GLU A 802 3.49 16.75 16.30
N PHE A 803 3.93 16.65 17.55
CA PHE A 803 3.06 16.76 18.72
C PHE A 803 2.38 18.13 18.80
N ASP A 804 3.16 19.22 18.65
CA ASP A 804 2.65 20.59 18.71
C ASP A 804 1.69 20.87 17.53
N THR A 805 2.00 20.37 16.34
CA THR A 805 1.13 20.44 15.16
C THR A 805 -0.18 19.68 15.37
N THR A 806 -0.10 18.45 15.90
CA THR A 806 -1.26 17.61 16.19
C THR A 806 -2.15 18.26 17.25
N ARG A 807 -1.55 18.86 18.27
CA ARG A 807 -2.27 19.63 19.29
C ARG A 807 -2.98 20.83 18.68
N ALA A 808 -2.30 21.62 17.87
CA ALA A 808 -2.90 22.79 17.21
C ALA A 808 -4.05 22.40 16.27
N GLU A 809 -3.94 21.27 15.58
CA GLU A 809 -5.02 20.72 14.75
C GLU A 809 -6.22 20.29 15.60
N ALA A 810 -5.98 19.61 16.72
CA ALA A 810 -7.04 19.25 17.67
C ALA A 810 -7.73 20.51 18.23
N ASP A 811 -6.97 21.53 18.64
CA ASP A 811 -7.51 22.81 19.09
C ASP A 811 -8.33 23.53 18.01
N ARG A 812 -7.95 23.41 16.73
CA ARG A 812 -8.73 23.94 15.60
C ARG A 812 -10.06 23.22 15.46
N LEU A 813 -10.04 21.88 15.45
CA LEU A 813 -11.25 21.06 15.30
C LEU A 813 -12.25 21.28 16.45
N TRP A 814 -11.78 21.50 17.68
CA TRP A 814 -12.65 21.83 18.82
C TRP A 814 -13.30 23.20 18.68
N ARG A 815 -12.56 24.21 18.19
CA ARG A 815 -13.12 25.54 17.90
C ARG A 815 -14.12 25.51 16.76
N GLU A 816 -13.84 24.78 15.70
CA GLU A 816 -14.77 24.55 14.58
C GLU A 816 -16.05 23.82 15.04
N ALA A 817 -15.94 22.97 16.07
CA ALA A 817 -17.08 22.30 16.69
C ALA A 817 -17.84 23.17 17.72
N GLY A 818 -17.49 24.46 17.86
CA GLY A 818 -18.17 25.40 18.73
C GLY A 818 -17.69 25.39 20.19
N VAL A 819 -16.51 24.85 20.49
CA VAL A 819 -15.86 24.95 21.80
C VAL A 819 -14.88 26.14 21.76
N PRO A 820 -15.23 27.31 22.34
CA PRO A 820 -14.50 28.57 22.11
C PRO A 820 -13.03 28.51 22.53
N ASP A 821 -12.74 27.80 23.62
CA ASP A 821 -11.40 27.70 24.21
C ASP A 821 -10.56 26.53 23.66
N GLY A 822 -11.06 25.80 22.65
CA GLY A 822 -10.34 24.67 22.05
C GLY A 822 -10.35 23.41 22.93
N LEU A 823 -9.33 22.56 22.76
CA LEU A 823 -9.19 21.31 23.51
C LEU A 823 -8.49 21.59 24.84
N VAL A 824 -9.28 21.64 25.93
CA VAL A 824 -8.75 21.85 27.28
C VAL A 824 -8.40 20.50 27.93
N MET A 825 -7.10 20.24 28.11
CA MET A 825 -6.63 19.09 28.88
C MET A 825 -6.58 19.43 30.38
N PRO A 826 -7.11 18.57 31.27
CA PRO A 826 -7.09 18.82 32.71
C PRO A 826 -5.66 18.78 33.26
N ALA A 827 -5.34 19.73 34.15
CA ALA A 827 -4.07 19.71 34.88
C ALA A 827 -4.05 18.54 35.88
N LEU A 828 -2.96 17.78 35.88
CA LEU A 828 -2.75 16.64 36.77
C LEU A 828 -2.40 17.10 38.20
N SER A 829 -3.14 16.64 39.21
CA SER A 829 -2.72 16.76 40.62
C SER A 829 -1.90 15.54 41.05
N LYS A 830 -1.02 15.69 42.06
CA LYS A 830 -0.24 14.58 42.64
C LYS A 830 -1.06 13.33 43.00
N ASP A 831 -2.31 13.51 43.46
CA ASP A 831 -3.20 12.42 43.88
C ASP A 831 -3.93 11.73 42.71
N THR A 832 -4.03 12.37 41.54
CA THR A 832 -4.79 11.84 40.39
C THR A 832 -3.99 10.90 39.49
N ALA A 833 -2.66 10.91 39.59
CA ALA A 833 -1.76 10.06 38.79
C ALA A 833 -1.85 8.55 39.13
N GLN A 834 -2.52 8.16 40.21
CA GLN A 834 -2.64 6.75 40.67
C GLN A 834 -3.95 6.04 40.26
N ARG A 835 -4.83 6.65 39.46
CA ARG A 835 -6.10 5.99 39.06
C ARG A 835 -5.92 5.06 37.85
N THR A 836 -6.07 3.76 38.13
CA THR A 836 -6.41 2.57 37.32
C THR A 836 -6.91 2.75 35.87
N THR A 837 -6.50 1.84 34.99
CA THR A 837 -6.89 1.76 33.57
C THR A 837 -8.38 1.39 33.36
N GLU A 838 -8.93 1.63 32.16
CA GLU A 838 -10.33 1.33 31.82
C GLU A 838 -10.64 -0.18 31.94
N ASP A 839 -9.70 -1.05 31.59
CA ASP A 839 -9.78 -2.50 31.80
C ASP A 839 -9.91 -2.86 33.29
N GLU A 840 -9.11 -2.25 34.16
CA GLU A 840 -9.21 -2.45 35.62
C GLU A 840 -10.50 -1.90 36.21
N ARG A 841 -11.08 -0.88 35.58
CA ARG A 841 -12.40 -0.35 35.94
C ARG A 841 -13.50 -1.33 35.56
N LEU A 842 -13.52 -1.83 34.32
CA LEU A 842 -14.48 -2.84 33.87
C LEU A 842 -14.42 -4.11 34.73
N ARG A 843 -13.21 -4.61 35.03
CA ARG A 843 -13.02 -5.75 35.94
C ARG A 843 -13.55 -5.50 37.35
N ARG A 844 -13.37 -4.28 37.88
CA ARG A 844 -13.93 -3.91 39.19
C ARG A 844 -15.46 -3.83 39.17
N MET A 845 -16.06 -3.35 38.10
CA MET A 845 -17.52 -3.37 37.94
C MET A 845 -18.06 -4.80 37.92
N VAL A 846 -17.43 -5.70 37.16
CA VAL A 846 -17.78 -7.12 37.15
C VAL A 846 -17.64 -7.71 38.56
N ALA A 847 -16.52 -7.47 39.24
CA ALA A 847 -16.32 -7.94 40.62
C ALA A 847 -17.37 -7.39 41.60
N GLN A 848 -17.74 -6.11 41.47
CA GLN A 848 -18.76 -5.48 42.29
C GLN A 848 -20.14 -6.12 42.08
N LEU A 849 -20.53 -6.35 40.82
CA LEU A 849 -21.78 -7.03 40.46
C LEU A 849 -21.85 -8.46 41.02
N VAL A 850 -20.75 -9.22 40.91
CA VAL A 850 -20.64 -10.57 41.49
C VAL A 850 -20.81 -10.53 43.01
N THR A 851 -20.19 -9.56 43.69
CA THR A 851 -20.36 -9.42 45.15
C THR A 851 -21.77 -9.02 45.57
N THR A 852 -22.45 -8.15 44.82
CA THR A 852 -23.83 -7.75 45.13
C THR A 852 -24.83 -8.87 44.88
N ALA A 853 -24.65 -9.69 43.84
CA ALA A 853 -25.49 -10.84 43.57
C ALA A 853 -25.38 -11.92 44.67
N GLY A 854 -24.16 -12.22 45.14
CA GLY A 854 -23.93 -13.19 46.23
C GLY A 854 -24.43 -12.72 47.61
N ALA A 855 -24.49 -11.40 47.84
CA ALA A 855 -25.07 -10.84 49.07
C ALA A 855 -26.62 -10.95 49.11
N GLY A 856 -27.29 -10.98 47.95
CA GLY A 856 -28.74 -11.16 47.85
C GLY A 856 -29.20 -12.57 48.22
N GLU A 857 -28.47 -13.61 47.80
CA GLU A 857 -28.80 -15.02 48.12
C GLU A 857 -28.63 -15.33 49.61
N THR A 858 -27.62 -14.75 50.27
CA THR A 858 -27.38 -14.96 51.71
C THR A 858 -28.42 -14.29 52.61
N HIS A 859 -29.09 -13.21 52.15
CA HIS A 859 -30.23 -12.63 52.86
C HIS A 859 -31.55 -13.35 52.60
N ALA A 860 -31.74 -13.96 51.43
CA ALA A 860 -32.91 -14.80 51.14
C ALA A 860 -32.92 -16.11 51.94
N GLU A 861 -31.75 -16.66 52.29
CA GLU A 861 -31.64 -17.87 53.12
C GLU A 861 -31.90 -17.61 54.62
N ALA A 862 -31.70 -16.36 55.08
CA ALA A 862 -31.99 -15.95 56.46
C ALA A 862 -33.48 -15.66 56.76
N GLN A 863 -34.36 -15.66 55.75
CA GLN A 863 -35.81 -15.41 55.89
C GLN A 863 -36.68 -16.66 55.66
N ARG A 864 -36.11 -17.88 55.69
CA ARG A 864 -36.92 -19.11 55.71
C ARG A 864 -37.52 -19.32 57.12
N PRO A 865 -38.86 -19.41 57.27
CA PRO A 865 -39.48 -19.64 58.56
C PRO A 865 -39.14 -21.04 59.08
N ALA A 866 -38.81 -21.13 60.38
CA ALA A 866 -38.52 -22.37 61.08
C ALA A 866 -39.73 -23.30 61.07
N VAL A 867 -39.69 -24.32 60.20
CA VAL A 867 -40.66 -25.43 60.22
C VAL A 867 -40.31 -26.38 61.37
N ALA A 868 -41.33 -26.62 62.20
CA ALA A 868 -41.26 -27.35 63.47
C ALA A 868 -40.73 -28.78 63.33
N ARG A 869 -39.81 -29.14 64.23
CA ARG A 869 -39.39 -30.52 64.50
C ARG A 869 -40.52 -31.30 65.18
N GLY A 870 -41.12 -32.23 64.46
CA GLY A 870 -41.96 -33.32 64.99
C GLY A 870 -41.19 -34.65 65.01
N ARG A 871 -41.24 -35.32 66.15
CA ARG A 871 -40.53 -36.57 66.52
C ARG A 871 -41.05 -37.80 65.75
N ARG A 872 -40.10 -38.71 65.43
CA ARG A 872 -40.18 -40.14 65.05
C ARG A 872 -41.10 -40.99 65.98
N PRO A 873 -41.58 -42.22 65.61
CA PRO A 873 -40.69 -43.34 65.20
C PRO A 873 -41.24 -44.44 64.26
N ASP A 874 -40.29 -45.30 63.83
CA ASP A 874 -40.41 -46.73 63.42
C ASP A 874 -41.25 -47.06 62.15
N GLU A 875 -40.98 -48.05 61.29
CA GLU A 875 -40.26 -49.33 61.36
C GLU A 875 -40.10 -49.90 59.91
N VAL A 876 -38.96 -50.57 59.63
CA VAL A 876 -38.82 -51.90 58.95
C VAL A 876 -39.04 -52.12 57.43
N SER A 877 -37.99 -52.72 56.82
CA SER A 877 -37.93 -53.64 55.64
C SER A 877 -38.18 -53.06 54.23
N ARG A 878 -37.57 -53.51 53.11
CA ARG A 878 -36.72 -54.67 52.76
C ARG A 878 -36.10 -54.41 51.37
N GLU A 879 -34.90 -54.97 51.15
CA GLU A 879 -34.34 -55.54 49.90
C GLU A 879 -34.89 -55.12 48.51
N ARG A 880 -34.05 -54.49 47.68
CA ARG A 880 -33.24 -55.12 46.62
C ARG A 880 -32.33 -54.10 45.94
#